data_AF-A0A932TKF9-F1
#
_entry.id   AF-A0A932TKF9-F1
#
_cell.length_a   1.000
_cell.length_b   1.000
_cell.length_c   1.000
_cell.angle_alpha   90.00
_cell.angle_beta   90.00
_cell.angle_gamma   90.00
#
_symmetry.space_group_name_H-M   'P 1'
#
loop_
_entity.id
_entity.type
_entity.pdbx_description
1 polymer ?
#
loop_
_entity_poly.entity_id
_entity_poly.type
_entity_poly.pdbx_seq_one_letter_code
_entity_poly.pdbx_strand_id
1 'polypeptide(L)'
;MVLHEAVAIPGLVALCLSAGSLTATTAAASPEHEQVWAEKGKALAPILIPGDPLPAEVFAAEELQKHLKATTAAEFEIRRGLRDRPPRALVLGVLSRPSVTSLLPAGLGEGIRLDGYRWKSMGDTLYIVAREPFGVVFGVYEYLRQKGGAVFLEPGDWGEEVPTQAAAARARFRHEPLDGVRNPRLAVRGIMDYGNVRKRVDWMAKNGLNTLEGISWRPALWPELEKRGLRFEQGPHNFQSLIPLDVYGKEHPEYFALVGGKRAERVAQLAWCLSNPDLQAEVARKLIRQADESPASVVPSLALMPVDGNQPLCECEACRAWVRGAEGKSAKAHAYLRFANEVARRVAQAHPGRSVSILAYVDVTSPPENLAPEPNVRVVFCNYIRCARHALDDPDCPRNQERFRQPLQRWLAAAPDPWVHFYEYYMGMSAWNAIPYPTLTSMFGEWERLAALGVKGALVQASSGHMGVYGINYAAFARLGWEDPPTLDEFLKEYCSALYGEAAGPVERIFRLWEEAVQKEEHVLPDGARYSHKVFTPEVLARWESLLKEARAAANTDKVRWRLERLAVIQRYTSLVVEVTPLAERAKELTPGERARGRRLLEKLVRFCNEELKDQPDLLCLFSENDLGSIWNLRFRWFEESAGARP
;
A
#
# COMPACT_ATOMS: atom_id res chain seq x y z
N MET A 1 17.77 -49.40 -1.54
CA MET A 1 18.13 -50.84 -1.63
C MET A 1 19.15 -50.95 -2.76
N VAL A 2 20.42 -51.24 -2.40
CA VAL A 2 21.52 -51.77 -3.25
C VAL A 2 22.08 -50.82 -4.32
N LEU A 3 23.39 -50.55 -4.49
CA LEU A 3 24.68 -50.78 -3.81
C LEU A 3 25.72 -49.90 -4.57
N HIS A 4 26.71 -49.34 -3.84
CA HIS A 4 28.17 -49.22 -4.10
C HIS A 4 28.72 -48.86 -5.50
N GLU A 5 29.77 -48.03 -5.63
CA GLU A 5 31.09 -48.20 -5.01
C GLU A 5 31.81 -46.89 -4.64
N ALA A 6 32.55 -46.98 -3.53
CA ALA A 6 33.56 -46.06 -3.08
C ALA A 6 34.93 -46.71 -3.28
N VAL A 7 35.95 -45.91 -3.60
CA VAL A 7 37.34 -46.24 -3.25
C VAL A 7 37.92 -45.03 -2.54
N ALA A 8 38.21 -45.24 -1.25
CA ALA A 8 39.06 -44.39 -0.43
C ALA A 8 40.48 -44.95 -0.42
N ILE A 9 41.49 -44.11 -0.14
CA ILE A 9 42.61 -44.33 0.82
C ILE A 9 43.63 -43.17 0.73
N PRO A 10 44.36 -42.85 1.82
CA PRO A 10 44.65 -41.48 2.28
C PRO A 10 46.16 -41.11 2.23
N GLY A 11 46.48 -39.85 2.57
CA GLY A 11 47.86 -39.46 2.85
C GLY A 11 48.02 -37.97 3.14
N LEU A 12 48.63 -37.66 4.29
CA LEU A 12 48.72 -36.37 4.96
C LEU A 12 50.13 -35.77 4.75
N VAL A 13 50.22 -34.43 4.84
CA VAL A 13 51.42 -33.59 5.11
C VAL A 13 52.38 -33.28 3.94
N ALA A 14 52.47 -31.99 3.58
CA ALA A 14 53.70 -31.18 3.75
C ALA A 14 53.46 -29.70 3.39
N LEU A 15 53.60 -28.82 4.39
CA LEU A 15 53.88 -27.40 4.20
C LEU A 15 55.28 -27.24 3.62
N CYS A 16 55.42 -26.51 2.51
CA CYS A 16 56.66 -25.83 2.16
C CYS A 16 56.38 -24.39 1.78
N LEU A 17 56.80 -23.48 2.67
CA LEU A 17 57.02 -22.08 2.41
C LEU A 17 58.06 -21.92 1.29
N SER A 18 57.74 -21.15 0.26
CA SER A 18 58.77 -20.49 -0.55
C SER A 18 58.32 -19.06 -0.89
N ALA A 19 59.14 -18.12 -0.46
CA ALA A 19 59.03 -16.70 -0.76
C ALA A 19 59.37 -16.50 -2.25
N GLY A 20 58.44 -15.91 -2.99
CA GLY A 20 58.62 -15.46 -4.36
C GLY A 20 58.03 -14.06 -4.51
N SER A 21 58.90 -13.06 -4.46
CA SER A 21 58.60 -11.66 -4.74
C SER A 21 58.16 -11.49 -6.20
N LEU A 22 56.84 -11.39 -6.40
CA LEU A 22 56.24 -10.82 -7.59
C LEU A 22 55.74 -9.42 -7.22
N THR A 23 56.51 -8.41 -7.62
CA THR A 23 56.07 -7.01 -7.68
C THR A 23 54.93 -6.90 -8.69
N ALA A 24 53.71 -7.21 -8.25
CA ALA A 24 52.52 -6.71 -8.91
C ALA A 24 52.55 -5.19 -8.73
N THR A 25 52.88 -4.48 -9.81
CA THR A 25 52.55 -3.07 -9.93
C THR A 25 51.04 -2.99 -9.84
N THR A 26 50.54 -2.74 -8.65
CA THR A 26 49.19 -2.23 -8.46
C THR A 26 49.19 -0.89 -9.19
N ALA A 27 48.65 -0.90 -10.40
CA ALA A 27 48.12 0.32 -10.97
C ALA A 27 47.12 0.83 -9.94
N ALA A 28 47.54 1.83 -9.15
CA ALA A 28 46.65 2.55 -8.27
C ALA A 28 45.52 3.06 -9.16
N ALA A 29 44.32 2.52 -8.95
CA ALA A 29 43.12 3.11 -9.51
C ALA A 29 43.15 4.60 -9.11
N SER A 30 43.20 5.46 -10.12
CA SER A 30 43.03 6.90 -9.94
C SER A 30 41.77 7.15 -9.11
N PRO A 31 41.80 8.01 -8.08
CA PRO A 31 40.66 8.23 -7.21
C PRO A 31 39.46 8.64 -8.07
N GLU A 32 38.39 7.87 -8.02
CA GLU A 32 37.12 8.24 -8.64
C GLU A 32 36.73 9.64 -8.15
N HIS A 33 36.32 10.52 -9.06
CA HIS A 33 35.96 11.90 -8.74
C HIS A 33 34.72 11.93 -7.82
N GLU A 34 34.93 12.03 -6.50
CA GLU A 34 33.86 12.22 -5.52
C GLU A 34 32.92 13.37 -5.95
N GLN A 35 31.61 13.14 -5.86
CA GLN A 35 30.60 14.19 -6.06
C GLN A 35 30.50 15.05 -4.79
N VAL A 36 30.60 16.37 -4.92
CA VAL A 36 30.64 17.28 -3.76
C VAL A 36 29.67 18.43 -3.95
N TRP A 37 28.64 18.48 -3.10
CA TRP A 37 27.52 19.41 -3.27
C TRP A 37 27.53 20.57 -2.29
N ALA A 38 28.07 20.36 -1.09
CA ALA A 38 28.23 21.42 -0.10
C ALA A 38 29.51 21.26 0.71
N GLU A 39 30.10 22.38 1.10
CA GLU A 39 31.26 22.42 1.97
C GLU A 39 31.18 23.63 2.90
N LYS A 40 31.38 23.43 4.21
CA LYS A 40 31.39 24.49 5.23
C LYS A 40 30.13 25.39 5.16
N GLY A 41 28.96 24.77 4.99
CA GLY A 41 27.68 25.47 4.89
C GLY A 41 27.45 26.25 3.60
N LYS A 42 28.27 26.05 2.55
CA LYS A 42 28.09 26.69 1.24
C LYS A 42 27.75 25.65 0.18
N ALA A 43 26.73 25.94 -0.64
CA ALA A 43 26.37 25.11 -1.78
C ALA A 43 27.40 25.34 -2.89
N LEU A 44 27.83 24.26 -3.54
CA LEU A 44 28.80 24.29 -4.63
C LEU A 44 28.13 24.08 -6.01
N ALA A 45 26.83 23.83 -6.03
CA ALA A 45 26.07 23.49 -7.22
C ALA A 45 24.66 24.09 -7.13
N PRO A 46 24.08 24.60 -8.23
CA PRO A 46 22.65 24.85 -8.31
C PRO A 46 21.89 23.54 -8.58
N ILE A 47 20.61 23.55 -8.24
CA ILE A 47 19.61 22.58 -8.71
C ILE A 47 18.99 23.16 -9.98
N LEU A 48 19.12 22.45 -11.10
CA LEU A 48 18.57 22.84 -12.39
C LEU A 48 17.30 22.05 -12.71
N ILE A 49 16.29 22.77 -13.20
CA ILE A 49 15.04 22.21 -13.73
C ILE A 49 14.76 22.80 -15.13
N PRO A 50 13.85 22.22 -15.93
CA PRO A 50 13.48 22.79 -17.24
C PRO A 50 13.00 24.25 -17.15
N GLY A 51 13.14 24.98 -18.26
CA GLY A 51 12.72 26.39 -18.35
C GLY A 51 11.21 26.58 -18.14
N ASP A 52 10.42 25.62 -18.64
CA ASP A 52 8.98 25.47 -18.42
C ASP A 52 8.76 24.20 -17.59
N PRO A 53 8.93 24.23 -16.26
CA PRO A 53 8.92 23.02 -15.45
C PRO A 53 7.48 22.54 -15.18
N LEU A 54 7.30 21.22 -15.11
CA LEU A 54 6.08 20.64 -14.56
C LEU A 54 5.96 20.89 -13.05
N PRO A 55 4.74 20.88 -12.47
CA PRO A 55 4.56 20.99 -11.01
C PRO A 55 5.42 20.01 -10.20
N ALA A 56 5.56 18.76 -10.68
CA ALA A 56 6.40 17.75 -10.04
C ALA A 56 7.90 18.04 -10.09
N GLU A 57 8.40 18.68 -11.16
CA GLU A 57 9.82 19.08 -11.28
C GLU A 57 10.14 20.22 -10.31
N VAL A 58 9.22 21.18 -10.18
CA VAL A 58 9.33 22.27 -9.18
C VAL A 58 9.32 21.69 -7.78
N PHE A 59 8.36 20.82 -7.46
CA PHE A 59 8.25 20.19 -6.14
C PHE A 59 9.48 19.36 -5.79
N ALA A 60 9.98 18.56 -6.72
CA ALA A 60 11.18 17.76 -6.52
C ALA A 60 12.41 18.65 -6.22
N ALA A 61 12.56 19.78 -6.92
CA ALA A 61 13.63 20.74 -6.64
C ALA A 61 13.49 21.40 -5.27
N GLU A 62 12.28 21.80 -4.88
CA GLU A 62 11.98 22.40 -3.57
C GLU A 62 12.28 21.41 -2.43
N GLU A 63 11.87 20.14 -2.56
CA GLU A 63 12.13 19.12 -1.54
C GLU A 63 13.61 18.75 -1.48
N LEU A 64 14.31 18.68 -2.61
CA LEU A 64 15.76 18.48 -2.64
C LEU A 64 16.49 19.63 -1.93
N GLN A 65 16.16 20.88 -2.27
CA GLN A 65 16.74 22.08 -1.64
C GLN A 65 16.50 22.08 -0.13
N LYS A 66 15.24 21.86 0.29
CA LYS A 66 14.83 21.85 1.70
C LYS A 66 15.63 20.84 2.53
N HIS A 67 15.74 19.60 2.05
CA HIS A 67 16.43 18.55 2.80
C HIS A 67 17.94 18.73 2.75
N LEU A 68 18.52 19.11 1.60
CA LEU A 68 19.95 19.42 1.53
C LEU A 68 20.31 20.60 2.44
N LYS A 69 19.48 21.63 2.53
CA LYS A 69 19.66 22.73 3.49
C LYS A 69 19.63 22.23 4.93
N ALA A 70 18.67 21.38 5.29
CA ALA A 70 18.60 20.80 6.63
C ALA A 70 19.85 19.97 6.98
N THR A 71 20.34 19.17 6.04
CA THR A 71 21.49 18.28 6.22
C THR A 71 22.83 19.03 6.19
N THR A 72 22.97 20.07 5.36
CA THR A 72 24.27 20.71 5.05
C THR A 72 24.40 22.15 5.54
N ALA A 73 23.30 22.78 6.00
CA ALA A 73 23.17 24.20 6.27
C ALA A 73 23.42 25.12 5.05
N ALA A 74 23.61 24.57 3.86
CA ALA A 74 23.85 25.32 2.64
C ALA A 74 22.55 25.66 1.89
N GLU A 75 22.49 26.88 1.35
CA GLU A 75 21.42 27.33 0.46
C GLU A 75 21.75 26.95 -0.98
N PHE A 76 21.01 26.00 -1.55
CA PHE A 76 21.13 25.61 -2.95
C PHE A 76 20.22 26.48 -3.82
N GLU A 77 20.76 27.14 -4.86
CA GLU A 77 19.94 27.88 -5.83
C GLU A 77 19.12 26.91 -6.69
N ILE A 78 17.80 27.14 -6.83
CA ILE A 78 16.99 26.48 -7.86
C ILE A 78 16.94 27.38 -9.09
N ARG A 79 17.47 26.90 -10.22
CA ARG A 79 17.53 27.65 -11.48
C ARG A 79 16.72 26.95 -12.58
N ARG A 80 15.91 27.73 -13.30
CA ARG A 80 15.16 27.27 -14.47
C ARG A 80 16.00 27.38 -15.73
N GLY A 81 15.96 26.34 -16.55
CA GLY A 81 16.70 26.24 -17.81
C GLY A 81 17.89 25.29 -17.73
N LEU A 82 18.09 24.51 -18.80
CA LEU A 82 19.13 23.48 -18.88
C LEU A 82 20.27 23.80 -19.85
N ARG A 83 20.15 24.86 -20.66
CA ARG A 83 21.10 25.20 -21.74
C ARG A 83 22.44 25.70 -21.21
N ASP A 84 22.44 26.64 -20.27
CA ASP A 84 23.64 27.26 -19.70
C ASP A 84 24.03 26.62 -18.36
N ARG A 85 24.05 25.28 -18.34
CA ARG A 85 24.39 24.50 -17.14
C ARG A 85 25.85 24.73 -16.73
N PRO A 86 26.14 25.13 -15.48
CA PRO A 86 27.52 25.19 -15.00
C PRO A 86 28.14 23.79 -14.88
N PRO A 87 29.48 23.66 -14.84
CA PRO A 87 30.14 22.35 -14.78
C PRO A 87 29.64 21.44 -13.65
N ARG A 88 29.33 22.04 -12.49
CA ARG A 88 28.77 21.35 -11.33
C ARG A 88 27.30 21.71 -11.15
N ALA A 89 26.42 20.71 -11.21
CA ALA A 89 24.97 20.91 -11.12
C ALA A 89 24.26 19.64 -10.64
N LEU A 90 23.12 19.83 -9.99
CA LEU A 90 22.12 18.78 -9.74
C LEU A 90 21.00 19.00 -10.75
N VAL A 91 20.79 18.10 -11.71
CA VAL A 91 19.82 18.30 -12.81
C VAL A 91 18.63 17.38 -12.62
N LEU A 92 17.42 17.94 -12.58
CA LEU A 92 16.17 17.19 -12.55
C LEU A 92 15.44 17.31 -13.90
N GLY A 93 14.83 16.22 -14.38
CA GLY A 93 14.07 16.29 -15.63
C GLY A 93 13.18 15.09 -15.94
N VAL A 94 12.06 15.38 -16.59
CA VAL A 94 11.10 14.38 -17.09
C VAL A 94 11.29 14.14 -18.60
N LEU A 95 11.62 12.90 -18.96
CA LEU A 95 12.10 12.49 -20.28
C LEU A 95 11.00 12.23 -21.32
N SER A 96 9.73 12.11 -20.91
CA SER A 96 8.60 12.06 -21.85
C SER A 96 8.40 13.38 -22.61
N ARG A 97 9.10 14.45 -22.21
CA ARG A 97 9.04 15.78 -22.84
C ARG A 97 10.23 15.95 -23.80
N PRO A 98 10.02 15.98 -25.12
CA PRO A 98 11.11 16.16 -26.10
C PRO A 98 11.92 17.46 -25.88
N SER A 99 11.27 18.52 -25.39
CA SER A 99 11.91 19.79 -25.05
C SER A 99 12.90 19.69 -23.87
N VAL A 100 12.75 18.68 -23.01
CA VAL A 100 13.68 18.37 -21.92
C VAL A 100 14.75 17.41 -22.42
N THR A 101 14.35 16.30 -23.05
CA THR A 101 15.28 15.24 -23.50
C THR A 101 16.32 15.74 -24.49
N SER A 102 15.96 16.69 -25.37
CA SER A 102 16.91 17.30 -26.33
C SER A 102 18.00 18.17 -25.70
N LEU A 103 17.85 18.56 -24.43
CA LEU A 103 18.81 19.38 -23.68
C LEU A 103 19.69 18.54 -22.73
N LEU A 104 19.44 17.23 -22.66
CA LEU A 104 20.12 16.31 -21.76
C LEU A 104 21.03 15.34 -22.55
N PRO A 105 22.06 14.75 -21.92
CA PRO A 105 22.86 13.70 -22.55
C PRO A 105 22.02 12.53 -23.08
N ALA A 106 22.44 12.00 -24.23
CA ALA A 106 21.83 10.82 -24.82
C ALA A 106 21.93 9.59 -23.89
N GLY A 107 20.99 8.65 -24.03
CA GLY A 107 20.97 7.40 -23.28
C GLY A 107 20.44 7.50 -21.84
N LEU A 108 20.18 8.71 -21.31
CA LEU A 108 19.68 8.90 -19.94
C LEU A 108 18.33 8.21 -19.66
N GLY A 109 17.49 7.98 -20.68
CA GLY A 109 16.23 7.26 -20.53
C GLY A 109 16.32 5.73 -20.64
N GLU A 110 17.47 5.18 -21.04
CA GLU A 110 17.61 3.74 -21.29
C GLU A 110 17.35 2.91 -20.03
N GLY A 111 16.51 1.89 -20.16
CA GLY A 111 16.16 0.97 -19.08
C GLY A 111 15.12 1.49 -18.09
N ILE A 112 14.71 2.76 -18.16
CA ILE A 112 13.63 3.30 -17.31
C ILE A 112 12.27 2.76 -17.79
N ARG A 113 11.53 2.13 -16.87
CA ARG A 113 10.18 1.59 -17.09
C ARG A 113 9.20 2.22 -16.10
N LEU A 114 7.92 2.22 -16.48
CA LEU A 114 6.81 2.72 -15.64
C LEU A 114 7.15 4.10 -15.06
N ASP A 115 7.10 4.22 -13.73
CA ASP A 115 7.44 5.36 -12.90
C ASP A 115 8.85 5.31 -12.28
N GLY A 116 9.75 4.54 -12.89
CA GLY A 116 11.15 4.48 -12.51
C GLY A 116 11.92 5.76 -12.80
N TYR A 117 13.13 5.82 -12.26
CA TYR A 117 14.05 6.93 -12.40
C TYR A 117 15.49 6.44 -12.54
N ARG A 118 16.38 7.34 -12.95
CA ARG A 118 17.82 7.13 -13.02
C ARG A 118 18.57 8.20 -12.24
N TRP A 119 19.61 7.77 -11.55
CA TRP A 119 20.72 8.63 -11.18
C TRP A 119 21.92 8.37 -12.08
N LYS A 120 22.53 9.44 -12.59
CA LYS A 120 23.74 9.34 -13.41
C LYS A 120 24.66 10.51 -13.10
N SER A 121 25.86 10.22 -12.61
CA SER A 121 26.95 11.18 -12.49
C SER A 121 27.73 11.21 -13.80
N MET A 122 27.90 12.39 -14.38
CA MET A 122 28.76 12.61 -15.54
C MET A 122 29.63 13.84 -15.27
N GLY A 123 30.90 13.61 -14.94
CA GLY A 123 31.75 14.64 -14.36
C GLY A 123 31.16 15.15 -13.03
N ASP A 124 31.12 16.47 -12.86
CA ASP A 124 30.59 17.13 -11.65
C ASP A 124 29.06 17.34 -11.68
N THR A 125 28.34 16.70 -12.61
CA THR A 125 26.88 16.79 -12.68
C THR A 125 26.22 15.47 -12.31
N LEU A 126 25.23 15.54 -11.42
CA LEU A 126 24.30 14.44 -11.15
C LEU A 126 22.97 14.72 -11.84
N TYR A 127 22.55 13.80 -12.69
CA TYR A 127 21.22 13.78 -13.27
C TYR A 127 20.31 12.88 -12.45
N ILE A 128 19.14 13.41 -12.06
CA ILE A 128 18.01 12.66 -11.52
C ILE A 128 16.87 12.80 -12.52
N VAL A 129 16.64 11.75 -13.31
CA VAL A 129 15.70 11.81 -14.44
C VAL A 129 14.72 10.67 -14.38
N ALA A 130 13.52 10.89 -14.90
CA ALA A 130 12.47 9.88 -14.97
C ALA A 130 11.70 10.00 -16.27
N ARG A 131 11.01 8.94 -16.68
CA ARG A 131 10.15 9.01 -17.87
C ARG A 131 8.92 9.88 -17.64
N GLU A 132 8.40 9.86 -16.43
CA GLU A 132 7.13 10.49 -16.04
C GLU A 132 7.30 11.40 -14.82
N PRO A 133 6.36 12.33 -14.55
CA PRO A 133 6.50 13.35 -13.51
C PRO A 133 6.74 12.79 -12.10
N PHE A 134 6.10 11.68 -11.74
CA PHE A 134 6.25 11.05 -10.43
C PHE A 134 7.65 10.49 -10.17
N GLY A 135 8.29 9.91 -11.19
CA GLY A 135 9.57 9.24 -11.01
C GLY A 135 10.67 10.21 -10.57
N VAL A 136 10.62 11.48 -10.98
CA VAL A 136 11.63 12.47 -10.57
C VAL A 136 11.50 12.80 -9.08
N VAL A 137 10.28 12.85 -8.55
CA VAL A 137 10.00 13.04 -7.12
C VAL A 137 10.51 11.84 -6.32
N PHE A 138 10.24 10.62 -6.78
CA PHE A 138 10.72 9.39 -6.14
C PHE A 138 12.25 9.31 -6.15
N GLY A 139 12.88 9.66 -7.27
CA GLY A 139 14.34 9.70 -7.41
C GLY A 139 15.00 10.72 -6.49
N VAL A 140 14.36 11.87 -6.24
CA VAL A 140 14.83 12.85 -5.25
C VAL A 140 14.72 12.29 -3.83
N TYR A 141 13.57 11.72 -3.44
CA TYR A 141 13.42 11.20 -2.08
C TYR A 141 14.32 10.01 -1.79
N GLU A 142 14.52 9.11 -2.74
CA GLU A 142 15.46 8.01 -2.55
C GLU A 142 16.92 8.52 -2.53
N TYR A 143 17.27 9.57 -3.29
CA TYR A 143 18.58 10.21 -3.17
C TYR A 143 18.80 10.79 -1.77
N LEU A 144 17.80 11.50 -1.24
CA LEU A 144 17.81 12.05 0.12
C LEU A 144 17.89 10.96 1.19
N ARG A 145 17.24 9.81 0.96
CA ARG A 145 17.31 8.65 1.84
C ARG A 145 18.72 8.04 1.84
N GLN A 146 19.26 7.70 0.66
CA GLN A 146 20.53 6.98 0.55
C GLN A 146 21.76 7.85 0.83
N LYS A 147 21.73 9.13 0.46
CA LYS A 147 22.89 10.04 0.51
C LYS A 147 22.71 11.15 1.52
N GLY A 148 21.47 11.61 1.73
CA GLY A 148 21.13 12.61 2.75
C GLY A 148 20.86 12.03 4.15
N GLY A 149 20.70 10.71 4.28
CA GLY A 149 20.40 10.03 5.55
C GLY A 149 18.98 10.25 6.06
N ALA A 150 18.06 10.70 5.20
CA ALA A 150 16.67 10.95 5.58
C ALA A 150 15.88 9.63 5.73
N VAL A 151 14.95 9.60 6.68
CA VAL A 151 14.04 8.49 6.97
C VAL A 151 12.62 9.00 6.91
N PHE A 152 11.73 8.26 6.23
CA PHE A 152 10.33 8.64 6.00
C PHE A 152 9.37 7.47 6.26
N LEU A 153 9.45 6.80 7.40
CA LEU A 153 8.74 5.53 7.61
C LEU A 153 7.27 5.69 8.01
N GLU A 154 6.90 6.80 8.66
CA GLU A 154 5.49 7.15 8.93
C GLU A 154 5.21 8.63 8.59
N PRO A 155 3.94 9.06 8.43
CA PRO A 155 3.63 10.44 8.07
C PRO A 155 3.89 11.44 9.21
N GLY A 156 4.56 12.54 8.90
CA GLY A 156 4.76 13.68 9.81
C GLY A 156 5.94 13.52 10.78
N ASP A 157 6.14 14.52 11.63
CA ASP A 157 7.39 14.71 12.39
C ASP A 157 7.79 13.53 13.31
N TRP A 158 6.81 12.75 13.75
CA TRP A 158 7.04 11.55 14.57
C TRP A 158 7.45 10.32 13.76
N GLY A 159 7.28 10.34 12.44
CA GLY A 159 7.62 9.26 11.51
C GLY A 159 8.82 9.52 10.63
N GLU A 160 9.33 10.75 10.69
CA GLU A 160 10.42 11.24 9.86
C GLU A 160 11.64 11.59 10.70
N GLU A 161 12.82 11.21 10.20
CA GLU A 161 14.11 11.66 10.71
C GLU A 161 14.91 12.25 9.55
N VAL A 162 15.15 13.55 9.60
CA VAL A 162 16.07 14.22 8.68
C VAL A 162 17.26 14.63 9.51
N PRO A 163 18.50 14.26 9.12
CA PRO A 163 19.68 14.69 9.84
C PRO A 163 19.73 16.22 9.93
N THR A 164 19.62 16.77 11.15
CA THR A 164 19.74 18.19 11.45
C THR A 164 21.02 18.43 12.24
N GLN A 165 21.75 19.50 11.93
CA GLN A 165 23.17 19.59 12.29
C GLN A 165 23.47 19.89 13.75
N ALA A 166 24.44 19.14 14.29
CA ALA A 166 25.56 19.71 15.05
C ALA A 166 26.95 19.35 14.45
N ALA A 167 27.07 18.23 13.71
CA ALA A 167 28.35 17.78 13.14
C ALA A 167 28.60 18.25 11.69
N ALA A 168 27.57 18.40 10.85
CA ALA A 168 27.75 18.65 9.42
C ALA A 168 28.08 20.11 9.04
N ALA A 169 28.01 21.07 9.98
CA ALA A 169 28.43 22.46 9.74
C ALA A 169 29.94 22.56 9.45
N ARG A 170 30.68 21.50 9.81
CA ARG A 170 32.12 21.34 9.58
C ARG A 170 32.44 20.29 8.51
N ALA A 171 31.46 19.58 7.96
CA ALA A 171 31.67 18.45 7.04
C ALA A 171 31.39 18.84 5.57
N ARG A 172 32.08 18.14 4.67
CA ARG A 172 31.89 18.20 3.22
C ARG A 172 30.82 17.18 2.85
N PHE A 173 29.67 17.61 2.32
CA PHE A 173 28.63 16.69 1.83
C PHE A 173 29.07 16.16 0.47
N ARG A 174 29.47 14.89 0.47
CA ARG A 174 30.02 14.20 -0.68
C ARG A 174 29.63 12.74 -0.70
N HIS A 175 29.63 12.16 -1.89
CA HIS A 175 29.44 10.74 -2.10
C HIS A 175 30.11 10.31 -3.40
N GLU A 176 30.31 9.00 -3.55
CA GLU A 176 30.81 8.43 -4.81
C GLU A 176 29.85 8.71 -5.99
N PRO A 177 30.35 8.80 -7.23
CA PRO A 177 29.50 8.90 -8.42
C PRO A 177 28.36 7.87 -8.43
N LEU A 178 27.19 8.27 -8.91
CA LEU A 178 26.03 7.40 -8.99
C LEU A 178 25.77 6.99 -10.45
N ASP A 179 25.58 5.71 -10.70
CA ASP A 179 25.02 5.22 -11.97
C ASP A 179 24.05 4.09 -11.65
N GLY A 180 22.76 4.33 -11.83
CA GLY A 180 21.75 3.33 -11.53
C GLY A 180 20.38 3.71 -12.03
N VAL A 181 19.66 2.71 -12.55
CA VAL A 181 18.22 2.79 -12.81
C VAL A 181 17.50 2.09 -11.67
N ARG A 182 16.43 2.70 -11.19
CA ARG A 182 15.51 2.12 -10.21
C ARG A 182 14.13 2.12 -10.83
N ASN A 183 13.63 0.93 -11.10
CA ASN A 183 12.28 0.76 -11.63
C ASN A 183 11.39 0.13 -10.57
N PRO A 184 10.09 0.40 -10.66
CA PRO A 184 9.12 -0.33 -9.89
C PRO A 184 8.85 -1.70 -10.52
N ARG A 185 8.56 -2.66 -9.64
CA ARG A 185 8.03 -3.98 -10.02
C ARG A 185 6.53 -3.90 -10.30
N LEU A 186 5.81 -3.10 -9.52
CA LEU A 186 4.35 -2.98 -9.57
C LEU A 186 3.95 -1.66 -10.22
N ALA A 187 3.02 -1.65 -11.19
CA ALA A 187 2.49 -0.44 -11.80
C ALA A 187 1.52 0.34 -10.89
N VAL A 188 0.86 -0.34 -9.95
CA VAL A 188 -0.07 0.23 -8.96
C VAL A 188 0.47 -0.01 -7.56
N ARG A 189 0.83 1.07 -6.87
CA ARG A 189 1.33 1.02 -5.50
C ARG A 189 0.59 2.07 -4.70
N GLY A 190 -0.60 1.72 -4.26
CA GLY A 190 -1.52 2.68 -3.68
C GLY A 190 -1.96 2.36 -2.27
N ILE A 191 -2.39 3.40 -1.57
CA ILE A 191 -2.94 3.31 -0.23
C ILE A 191 -4.15 4.24 -0.16
N MET A 192 -5.20 3.77 0.51
CA MET A 192 -6.43 4.54 0.68
C MET A 192 -6.33 5.58 1.82
N ASP A 193 -7.14 6.63 1.75
CA ASP A 193 -7.39 7.52 2.89
C ASP A 193 -8.87 7.84 3.12
N TYR A 194 -9.26 7.85 4.39
CA TYR A 194 -10.55 8.34 4.89
C TYR A 194 -10.47 9.73 5.54
N GLY A 195 -9.27 10.21 5.88
CA GLY A 195 -9.00 11.34 6.79
C GLY A 195 -8.03 12.39 6.25
N ASN A 196 -6.90 12.63 6.95
CA ASN A 196 -5.95 13.71 6.64
C ASN A 196 -5.08 13.37 5.42
N VAL A 197 -5.63 13.66 4.25
CA VAL A 197 -5.07 13.24 2.97
C VAL A 197 -3.68 13.82 2.69
N ARG A 198 -3.36 15.03 3.15
CA ARG A 198 -2.09 15.70 2.75
C ARG A 198 -0.86 15.01 3.34
N LYS A 199 -0.86 14.72 4.65
CA LYS A 199 0.27 14.03 5.30
C LYS A 199 0.48 12.64 4.69
N ARG A 200 -0.61 11.93 4.36
CA ARG A 200 -0.52 10.63 3.67
C ARG A 200 0.09 10.78 2.28
N VAL A 201 -0.41 11.71 1.48
CA VAL A 201 0.08 11.99 0.13
C VAL A 201 1.58 12.35 0.14
N ASP A 202 2.03 13.15 1.11
CA ASP A 202 3.46 13.45 1.30
C ASP A 202 4.26 12.17 1.60
N TRP A 203 3.80 11.37 2.56
CA TRP A 203 4.46 10.11 2.94
C TRP A 203 4.48 9.08 1.79
N MET A 204 3.41 9.00 1.00
CA MET A 204 3.33 8.14 -0.17
C MET A 204 4.39 8.51 -1.20
N ALA A 205 4.52 9.81 -1.52
CA ALA A 205 5.52 10.30 -2.44
C ALA A 205 6.95 10.02 -1.95
N LYS A 206 7.20 10.22 -0.65
CA LYS A 206 8.49 9.90 0.00
C LYS A 206 8.87 8.42 -0.11
N ASN A 207 7.89 7.53 -0.16
CA ASN A 207 8.10 6.08 -0.20
C ASN A 207 7.83 5.44 -1.56
N GLY A 208 7.65 6.24 -2.62
CA GLY A 208 7.51 5.71 -3.97
C GLY A 208 6.18 5.00 -4.24
N LEU A 209 5.13 5.32 -3.46
CA LEU A 209 3.75 4.92 -3.74
C LEU A 209 3.13 5.94 -4.71
N ASN A 210 2.33 5.48 -5.67
CA ASN A 210 1.93 6.28 -6.84
C ASN A 210 0.42 6.52 -6.98
N THR A 211 -0.44 5.88 -6.17
CA THR A 211 -1.91 6.01 -6.32
C THR A 211 -2.58 6.20 -4.97
N LEU A 212 -3.24 7.34 -4.76
CA LEU A 212 -4.16 7.53 -3.65
C LEU A 212 -5.52 6.94 -4.01
N GLU A 213 -6.06 6.09 -3.15
CA GLU A 213 -7.45 5.66 -3.26
C GLU A 213 -8.33 6.50 -2.33
N GLY A 214 -9.52 6.92 -2.80
CA GLY A 214 -10.49 7.62 -1.97
C GLY A 214 -11.92 7.20 -2.29
N ILE A 215 -12.73 6.93 -1.26
CA ILE A 215 -14.12 6.48 -1.43
C ILE A 215 -14.97 7.47 -2.24
N SER A 216 -14.79 8.76 -1.98
CA SER A 216 -15.51 9.83 -2.67
C SER A 216 -14.65 10.48 -3.73
N TRP A 217 -15.30 11.02 -4.76
CA TRP A 217 -14.67 11.90 -5.73
C TRP A 217 -14.13 13.17 -5.05
N ARG A 218 -12.84 13.49 -5.25
CA ARG A 218 -12.14 14.58 -4.51
C ARG A 218 -11.34 15.50 -5.43
N PRO A 219 -12.00 16.33 -6.25
CA PRO A 219 -11.32 17.22 -7.21
C PRO A 219 -10.38 18.23 -6.56
N ALA A 220 -10.70 18.67 -5.34
CA ALA A 220 -9.88 19.60 -4.58
C ALA A 220 -8.46 19.09 -4.28
N LEU A 221 -8.20 17.78 -4.40
CA LEU A 221 -6.89 17.19 -4.16
C LEU A 221 -6.00 17.12 -5.41
N TRP A 222 -6.56 17.27 -6.61
CA TRP A 222 -5.78 17.08 -7.84
C TRP A 222 -4.53 17.94 -7.90
N PRO A 223 -4.54 19.24 -7.53
CA PRO A 223 -3.31 20.04 -7.53
C PRO A 223 -2.22 19.48 -6.61
N GLU A 224 -2.59 18.95 -5.44
CA GLU A 224 -1.63 18.35 -4.49
C GLU A 224 -1.09 17.02 -5.00
N LEU A 225 -1.91 16.24 -5.70
CA LEU A 225 -1.50 14.99 -6.34
C LEU A 225 -0.60 15.27 -7.54
N GLU A 226 -0.95 16.20 -8.42
CA GLU A 226 -0.12 16.63 -9.56
C GLU A 226 1.25 17.13 -9.12
N LYS A 227 1.29 17.94 -8.05
CA LYS A 227 2.54 18.44 -7.47
C LYS A 227 3.49 17.30 -7.10
N ARG A 228 2.98 16.14 -6.69
CA ARG A 228 3.77 14.97 -6.27
C ARG A 228 3.84 13.86 -7.32
N GLY A 229 3.20 14.06 -8.47
CA GLY A 229 3.01 13.03 -9.49
C GLY A 229 2.13 11.87 -9.02
N LEU A 230 1.28 12.02 -8.00
CA LEU A 230 0.40 10.93 -7.59
C LEU A 230 -0.86 10.86 -8.46
N ARG A 231 -1.39 9.64 -8.58
CA ARG A 231 -2.68 9.35 -9.18
C ARG A 231 -3.76 9.27 -8.12
N PHE A 232 -5.01 9.35 -8.57
CA PHE A 232 -6.20 9.11 -7.80
C PHE A 232 -7.01 8.01 -8.47
N GLU A 233 -7.43 7.02 -7.68
CA GLU A 233 -8.46 6.06 -8.06
C GLU A 233 -9.62 6.19 -7.08
N GLN A 234 -10.84 6.34 -7.59
CA GLN A 234 -12.00 6.31 -6.71
C GLN A 234 -12.16 4.88 -6.19
N GLY A 235 -12.26 4.75 -4.86
CA GLY A 235 -12.43 3.47 -4.20
C GLY A 235 -13.79 2.81 -4.50
N PRO A 236 -14.04 1.62 -3.93
CA PRO A 236 -15.22 0.85 -4.24
C PRO A 236 -16.52 1.52 -3.77
N HIS A 237 -17.66 0.93 -4.18
CA HIS A 237 -19.01 1.30 -3.74
C HIS A 237 -19.58 2.59 -4.35
N ASN A 238 -19.10 3.00 -5.53
CA ASN A 238 -19.51 4.25 -6.16
C ASN A 238 -20.82 4.19 -6.98
N PHE A 239 -21.45 3.02 -7.12
CA PHE A 239 -22.77 2.90 -7.77
C PHE A 239 -23.76 3.93 -7.23
N GLN A 240 -23.92 4.01 -5.90
CA GLN A 240 -24.88 4.94 -5.28
C GLN A 240 -24.53 6.41 -5.53
N SER A 241 -23.26 6.75 -5.81
CA SER A 241 -22.87 8.10 -6.20
C SER A 241 -23.23 8.42 -7.65
N LEU A 242 -23.21 7.42 -8.54
CA LEU A 242 -23.56 7.57 -9.95
C LEU A 242 -25.08 7.64 -10.13
N ILE A 243 -25.82 6.67 -9.58
CA ILE A 243 -27.28 6.56 -9.72
C ILE A 243 -27.88 6.42 -8.31
N PRO A 244 -28.08 7.53 -7.58
CA PRO A 244 -28.68 7.51 -6.25
C PRO A 244 -30.12 6.99 -6.29
N LEU A 245 -30.40 5.92 -5.53
CA LEU A 245 -31.72 5.30 -5.44
C LEU A 245 -32.84 6.27 -5.01
N ASP A 246 -32.56 7.22 -4.13
CA ASP A 246 -33.54 8.18 -3.59
C ASP A 246 -34.00 9.24 -4.62
N VAL A 247 -33.20 9.44 -5.67
CA VAL A 247 -33.48 10.30 -6.82
C VAL A 247 -34.03 9.46 -7.98
N TYR A 248 -33.19 8.58 -8.53
CA TYR A 248 -33.53 7.81 -9.72
C TYR A 248 -34.58 6.73 -9.45
N GLY A 249 -34.73 6.23 -8.22
CA GLY A 249 -35.78 5.25 -7.90
C GLY A 249 -37.19 5.81 -8.06
N LYS A 250 -37.34 7.14 -8.01
CA LYS A 250 -38.61 7.84 -8.25
C LYS A 250 -38.79 8.23 -9.72
N GLU A 251 -37.74 8.77 -10.33
CA GLU A 251 -37.78 9.32 -11.70
C GLU A 251 -37.65 8.23 -12.77
N HIS A 252 -36.85 7.20 -12.47
CA HIS A 252 -36.44 6.12 -13.37
C HIS A 252 -36.45 4.75 -12.66
N PRO A 253 -37.60 4.28 -12.15
CA PRO A 253 -37.69 2.99 -11.45
C PRO A 253 -37.21 1.80 -12.31
N GLU A 254 -37.25 1.92 -13.64
CA GLU A 254 -36.74 0.96 -14.61
C GLU A 254 -35.21 0.79 -14.59
N TYR A 255 -34.47 1.70 -13.96
CA TYR A 255 -33.02 1.57 -13.74
C TYR A 255 -32.69 0.54 -12.66
N PHE A 256 -33.66 0.16 -11.82
CA PHE A 256 -33.44 -0.72 -10.69
C PHE A 256 -33.87 -2.15 -11.00
N ALA A 257 -33.19 -3.11 -10.37
CA ALA A 257 -33.41 -4.52 -10.63
C ALA A 257 -34.87 -4.91 -10.34
N LEU A 258 -35.52 -5.61 -11.28
CA LEU A 258 -36.84 -6.22 -11.08
C LEU A 258 -36.63 -7.61 -10.47
N VAL A 259 -37.16 -7.90 -9.29
CA VAL A 259 -37.08 -9.22 -8.64
C VAL A 259 -38.45 -9.56 -8.07
N GLY A 260 -39.01 -10.71 -8.44
CA GLY A 260 -40.34 -11.13 -7.98
C GLY A 260 -41.45 -10.13 -8.35
N GLY A 261 -41.32 -9.46 -9.50
CA GLY A 261 -42.26 -8.44 -9.94
C GLY A 261 -42.13 -7.06 -9.27
N LYS A 262 -41.15 -6.86 -8.38
CA LYS A 262 -40.91 -5.60 -7.67
C LYS A 262 -39.54 -5.02 -8.02
N ARG A 263 -39.45 -3.69 -8.16
CA ARG A 263 -38.17 -3.00 -8.35
C ARG A 263 -37.39 -2.96 -7.03
N ALA A 264 -36.07 -2.95 -7.10
CA ALA A 264 -35.23 -2.85 -5.91
C ALA A 264 -35.45 -1.50 -5.21
N GLU A 265 -35.86 -1.55 -3.95
CA GLU A 265 -36.15 -0.37 -3.10
C GLU A 265 -35.04 -0.12 -2.06
N ARG A 266 -33.92 -0.83 -2.16
CA ARG A 266 -32.77 -0.66 -1.28
C ARG A 266 -31.46 -0.70 -2.06
N VAL A 267 -30.46 -0.02 -1.50
CA VAL A 267 -29.09 -0.06 -1.98
C VAL A 267 -28.48 -1.42 -1.62
N ALA A 268 -28.03 -2.17 -2.62
CA ALA A 268 -27.37 -3.46 -2.47
C ALA A 268 -26.54 -3.78 -3.73
N GLN A 269 -25.60 -4.73 -3.61
CA GLN A 269 -24.73 -5.14 -4.71
C GLN A 269 -25.53 -5.53 -5.97
N LEU A 270 -25.27 -4.88 -7.10
CA LEU A 270 -25.97 -5.10 -8.38
C LEU A 270 -27.51 -4.88 -8.31
N ALA A 271 -27.99 -3.95 -7.49
CA ALA A 271 -29.41 -3.57 -7.43
C ALA A 271 -29.94 -2.77 -8.65
N TRP A 272 -29.22 -2.81 -9.77
CA TRP A 272 -29.58 -2.14 -11.02
C TRP A 272 -30.09 -3.11 -12.08
N CYS A 273 -30.92 -2.62 -12.99
CA CYS A 273 -31.26 -3.30 -14.23
C CYS A 273 -30.12 -3.10 -15.25
N LEU A 274 -29.06 -3.91 -15.13
CA LEU A 274 -27.83 -3.77 -15.92
C LEU A 274 -28.03 -3.85 -17.44
N SER A 275 -29.11 -4.49 -17.91
CA SER A 275 -29.46 -4.57 -19.33
C SER A 275 -30.20 -3.35 -19.89
N ASN A 276 -30.60 -2.40 -19.03
CA ASN A 276 -31.33 -1.21 -19.47
C ASN A 276 -30.39 -0.26 -20.24
N PRO A 277 -30.67 0.04 -21.53
CA PRO A 277 -29.81 0.89 -22.36
C PRO A 277 -29.75 2.35 -21.89
N ASP A 278 -30.82 2.86 -21.28
CA ASP A 278 -30.89 4.23 -20.79
C ASP A 278 -30.04 4.38 -19.51
N LEU A 279 -30.05 3.38 -18.64
CA LEU A 279 -29.14 3.31 -17.50
C LEU A 279 -27.67 3.26 -17.96
N GLN A 280 -27.35 2.42 -18.96
CA GLN A 280 -25.99 2.33 -19.52
C GLN A 280 -25.53 3.67 -20.07
N ALA A 281 -26.40 4.37 -20.80
CA ALA A 281 -26.13 5.69 -21.33
C ALA A 281 -25.90 6.72 -20.23
N GLU A 282 -26.75 6.73 -19.20
CA GLU A 282 -26.66 7.69 -18.09
C GLU A 282 -25.40 7.47 -17.25
N VAL A 283 -25.05 6.21 -16.95
CA VAL A 283 -23.81 5.88 -16.24
C VAL A 283 -22.59 6.28 -17.07
N ALA A 284 -22.56 5.95 -18.36
CA ALA A 284 -21.47 6.36 -19.24
C ALA A 284 -21.35 7.89 -19.30
N ARG A 285 -22.46 8.63 -19.42
CA ARG A 285 -22.48 10.09 -19.40
C ARG A 285 -21.85 10.67 -18.14
N LYS A 286 -22.13 10.08 -16.96
CA LYS A 286 -21.55 10.52 -15.68
C LYS A 286 -20.05 10.25 -15.59
N LEU A 287 -19.60 9.07 -16.05
CA LEU A 287 -18.17 8.76 -16.09
C LEU A 287 -17.43 9.66 -17.09
N ILE A 288 -18.00 9.91 -18.27
CA ILE A 288 -17.44 10.87 -19.25
C ILE A 288 -17.32 12.26 -18.64
N ARG A 289 -18.36 12.75 -17.95
CA ARG A 289 -18.30 14.02 -17.23
C ARG A 289 -17.19 14.04 -16.16
N GLN A 290 -16.98 12.95 -15.42
CA GLN A 290 -15.85 12.84 -14.49
C GLN A 290 -14.50 12.89 -15.20
N ALA A 291 -14.39 12.30 -16.40
CA ALA A 291 -13.19 12.36 -17.21
C ALA A 291 -12.92 13.78 -17.74
N ASP A 292 -13.95 14.48 -18.22
CA ASP A 292 -13.88 15.88 -18.68
C ASP A 292 -13.36 16.81 -17.57
N GLU A 293 -13.80 16.57 -16.34
CA GLU A 293 -13.47 17.43 -15.20
C GLU A 293 -12.12 17.12 -14.55
N SER A 294 -11.48 15.99 -14.86
CA SER A 294 -10.26 15.54 -14.17
C SER A 294 -9.03 15.51 -15.07
N PRO A 295 -7.82 15.81 -14.57
CA PRO A 295 -6.60 15.59 -15.34
C PRO A 295 -6.34 14.10 -15.56
N ALA A 296 -6.03 13.68 -16.80
CA ALA A 296 -5.75 12.28 -17.12
C ALA A 296 -4.49 11.73 -16.44
N SER A 297 -3.54 12.60 -16.14
CA SER A 297 -2.33 12.31 -15.34
C SER A 297 -2.67 11.91 -13.91
N VAL A 298 -3.75 12.46 -13.36
CA VAL A 298 -4.20 12.20 -11.99
C VAL A 298 -5.23 11.08 -11.95
N VAL A 299 -6.25 11.11 -12.79
CA VAL A 299 -7.35 10.13 -12.78
C VAL A 299 -7.33 9.26 -14.06
N PRO A 300 -6.42 8.28 -14.19
CA PRO A 300 -6.32 7.47 -15.40
C PRO A 300 -7.46 6.43 -15.53
N SER A 301 -8.16 6.11 -14.43
CA SER A 301 -9.26 5.14 -14.40
C SER A 301 -10.48 5.71 -13.68
N LEU A 302 -11.66 5.39 -14.19
CA LEU A 302 -12.95 5.78 -13.65
C LEU A 302 -13.61 4.55 -13.00
N ALA A 303 -13.96 4.63 -11.73
CA ALA A 303 -14.51 3.48 -11.02
C ALA A 303 -15.95 3.19 -11.48
N LEU A 304 -16.28 1.90 -11.62
CA LEU A 304 -17.63 1.40 -11.84
C LEU A 304 -17.82 0.19 -10.92
N MET A 305 -17.95 0.43 -9.62
CA MET A 305 -17.86 -0.61 -8.59
C MET A 305 -19.14 -0.68 -7.76
N PRO A 306 -19.81 -1.84 -7.70
CA PRO A 306 -21.05 -2.00 -6.94
C PRO A 306 -20.79 -1.83 -5.44
N VAL A 307 -21.82 -1.43 -4.71
CA VAL A 307 -21.85 -1.41 -3.24
C VAL A 307 -21.86 -2.83 -2.66
N ASP A 308 -21.64 -2.94 -1.35
CA ASP A 308 -21.85 -4.17 -0.59
C ASP A 308 -23.32 -4.62 -0.58
N GLY A 309 -23.53 -5.88 -0.21
CA GLY A 309 -24.84 -6.46 0.05
C GLY A 309 -25.17 -7.65 -0.84
N ASN A 310 -26.28 -8.29 -0.56
CA ASN A 310 -26.78 -9.40 -1.36
C ASN A 310 -28.11 -9.00 -2.01
N GLN A 311 -28.16 -9.07 -3.33
CA GLN A 311 -29.35 -8.83 -4.14
C GLN A 311 -29.41 -9.87 -5.26
N PRO A 312 -30.58 -10.49 -5.54
CA PRO A 312 -30.77 -11.29 -6.74
C PRO A 312 -30.58 -10.44 -8.00
N LEU A 313 -30.10 -11.06 -9.07
CA LEU A 313 -29.98 -10.38 -10.36
C LEU A 313 -31.38 -9.95 -10.85
N CYS A 314 -31.44 -8.85 -11.60
CA CYS A 314 -32.67 -8.42 -12.27
C CYS A 314 -33.26 -9.53 -13.16
N GLU A 315 -34.55 -9.76 -13.03
CA GLU A 315 -35.34 -10.81 -13.66
C GLU A 315 -36.13 -10.33 -14.88
N CYS A 316 -35.90 -9.10 -15.35
CA CYS A 316 -36.52 -8.63 -16.59
C CYS A 316 -36.07 -9.48 -17.78
N GLU A 317 -36.86 -9.49 -18.85
CA GLU A 317 -36.61 -10.33 -20.04
C GLU A 317 -35.20 -10.12 -20.61
N ALA A 318 -34.75 -8.87 -20.72
CA ALA A 318 -33.43 -8.54 -21.24
C ALA A 318 -32.28 -9.04 -20.33
N CYS A 319 -32.40 -8.89 -18.99
CA CYS A 319 -31.39 -9.43 -18.08
C CYS A 319 -31.37 -10.96 -18.07
N ARG A 320 -32.53 -11.62 -18.15
CA ARG A 320 -32.60 -13.09 -18.31
C ARG A 320 -31.95 -13.55 -19.60
N ALA A 321 -32.14 -12.80 -20.70
CA ALA A 321 -31.50 -13.09 -21.97
C ALA A 321 -29.98 -12.92 -21.91
N TRP A 322 -29.48 -11.90 -21.20
CA TRP A 322 -28.04 -11.64 -21.05
C TRP A 322 -27.27 -12.77 -20.39
N VAL A 323 -27.90 -13.50 -19.48
CA VAL A 323 -27.26 -14.54 -18.67
C VAL A 323 -27.71 -15.95 -19.06
N ARG A 324 -28.38 -16.11 -20.21
CA ARG A 324 -28.82 -17.42 -20.69
C ARG A 324 -27.62 -18.37 -20.81
N GLY A 325 -27.71 -19.53 -20.15
CA GLY A 325 -26.62 -20.51 -20.09
C GLY A 325 -25.60 -20.27 -18.97
N ALA A 326 -25.77 -19.22 -18.16
CA ALA A 326 -25.03 -19.00 -16.93
C ALA A 326 -25.97 -19.09 -15.71
N GLU A 327 -25.48 -19.64 -14.60
CA GLU A 327 -26.25 -19.81 -13.37
C GLU A 327 -25.53 -19.25 -12.15
N GLY A 328 -26.29 -18.96 -11.09
CA GLY A 328 -25.77 -18.50 -9.80
C GLY A 328 -24.81 -17.30 -9.90
N LYS A 329 -23.61 -17.44 -9.32
CA LYS A 329 -22.56 -16.40 -9.34
C LYS A 329 -22.06 -16.09 -10.75
N SER A 330 -22.01 -17.11 -11.63
CA SER A 330 -21.59 -16.92 -13.02
C SER A 330 -22.53 -15.97 -13.76
N ALA A 331 -23.85 -16.09 -13.54
CA ALA A 331 -24.84 -15.18 -14.12
C ALA A 331 -24.63 -13.71 -13.67
N LYS A 332 -24.35 -13.49 -12.37
CA LYS A 332 -24.06 -12.15 -11.84
C LYS A 332 -22.79 -11.55 -12.47
N ALA A 333 -21.71 -12.33 -12.53
CA ALA A 333 -20.45 -11.90 -13.14
C ALA A 333 -20.63 -11.58 -14.64
N HIS A 334 -21.42 -12.39 -15.35
CA HIS A 334 -21.73 -12.17 -16.77
C HIS A 334 -22.48 -10.86 -16.98
N ALA A 335 -23.57 -10.63 -16.25
CA ALA A 335 -24.35 -9.40 -16.37
C ALA A 335 -23.53 -8.15 -16.03
N TYR A 336 -22.70 -8.23 -14.98
CA TYR A 336 -21.85 -7.11 -14.56
C TYR A 336 -20.76 -6.79 -15.58
N LEU A 337 -20.02 -7.80 -16.07
CA LEU A 337 -18.97 -7.56 -17.06
C LEU A 337 -19.56 -7.06 -18.38
N ARG A 338 -20.72 -7.58 -18.80
CA ARG A 338 -21.39 -7.11 -20.02
C ARG A 338 -21.81 -5.64 -19.93
N PHE A 339 -22.35 -5.24 -18.78
CA PHE A 339 -22.66 -3.84 -18.49
C PHE A 339 -21.40 -2.96 -18.47
N ALA A 340 -20.35 -3.42 -17.80
CA ALA A 340 -19.08 -2.70 -17.74
C ALA A 340 -18.46 -2.50 -19.13
N ASN A 341 -18.48 -3.52 -19.99
CA ASN A 341 -18.01 -3.43 -21.37
C ASN A 341 -18.78 -2.39 -22.18
N GLU A 342 -20.11 -2.34 -22.04
CA GLU A 342 -20.92 -1.34 -22.73
C GLU A 342 -20.59 0.09 -22.29
N VAL A 343 -20.44 0.31 -20.98
CA VAL A 343 -20.01 1.60 -20.44
C VAL A 343 -18.59 1.95 -20.88
N ALA A 344 -17.66 0.98 -20.83
CA ALA A 344 -16.26 1.17 -21.19
C ALA A 344 -16.06 1.52 -22.66
N ARG A 345 -16.85 0.95 -23.58
CA ARG A 345 -16.85 1.33 -25.00
C ARG A 345 -17.25 2.79 -25.20
N ARG A 346 -18.28 3.27 -24.49
CA ARG A 346 -18.72 4.68 -24.57
C ARG A 346 -17.67 5.63 -23.99
N VAL A 347 -17.06 5.26 -22.87
CA VAL A 347 -15.94 6.02 -22.28
C VAL A 347 -14.75 6.07 -23.24
N ALA A 348 -14.38 4.96 -23.87
CA ALA A 348 -13.26 4.91 -24.82
C ALA A 348 -13.50 5.79 -26.07
N GLN A 349 -14.75 5.87 -26.53
CA GLN A 349 -15.11 6.74 -27.66
C GLN A 349 -14.93 8.24 -27.32
N ALA A 350 -15.27 8.65 -26.11
CA ALA A 350 -15.11 10.04 -25.66
C ALA A 350 -13.67 10.35 -25.18
N HIS A 351 -13.03 9.40 -24.51
CA HIS A 351 -11.71 9.52 -23.88
C HIS A 351 -10.88 8.24 -24.06
N PRO A 352 -10.20 8.05 -25.20
CA PRO A 352 -9.49 6.81 -25.52
C PRO A 352 -8.31 6.50 -24.58
N GLY A 353 -7.81 7.50 -23.84
CA GLY A 353 -6.76 7.33 -22.82
C GLY A 353 -7.28 6.98 -21.42
N ARG A 354 -8.60 6.88 -21.22
CA ARG A 354 -9.21 6.58 -19.91
C ARG A 354 -9.68 5.14 -19.85
N SER A 355 -9.49 4.56 -18.68
CA SER A 355 -9.96 3.21 -18.35
C SER A 355 -11.17 3.25 -17.43
N VAL A 356 -11.86 2.12 -17.33
CA VAL A 356 -12.95 1.89 -16.37
C VAL A 356 -12.55 0.75 -15.44
N SER A 357 -12.47 1.02 -14.13
CA SER A 357 -12.15 0.00 -13.13
C SER A 357 -13.42 -0.71 -12.64
N ILE A 358 -13.42 -2.04 -12.64
CA ILE A 358 -14.48 -2.89 -12.08
C ILE A 358 -13.97 -3.67 -10.88
N LEU A 359 -14.89 -4.17 -10.05
CA LEU A 359 -14.55 -4.90 -8.83
C LEU A 359 -14.81 -6.40 -8.97
N ALA A 360 -13.79 -7.24 -8.77
CA ALA A 360 -13.95 -8.69 -8.65
C ALA A 360 -14.11 -9.07 -7.17
N TYR A 361 -15.37 -9.13 -6.71
CA TYR A 361 -15.72 -9.22 -5.29
C TYR A 361 -16.98 -10.07 -5.04
N VAL A 362 -16.97 -10.88 -3.97
CA VAL A 362 -18.08 -11.73 -3.47
C VAL A 362 -18.73 -12.63 -4.53
N ASP A 363 -19.77 -12.12 -5.18
CA ASP A 363 -20.58 -12.85 -6.15
C ASP A 363 -20.03 -12.71 -7.58
N VAL A 364 -19.11 -11.76 -7.79
CA VAL A 364 -18.46 -11.48 -9.08
C VAL A 364 -16.93 -11.61 -9.00
N THR A 365 -16.41 -12.38 -8.04
CA THR A 365 -14.96 -12.62 -7.88
C THR A 365 -14.33 -13.31 -9.08
N SER A 366 -14.99 -14.31 -9.64
CA SER A 366 -14.51 -15.01 -10.84
C SER A 366 -15.02 -14.33 -12.11
N PRO A 367 -14.23 -14.31 -13.20
CA PRO A 367 -14.74 -13.85 -14.48
C PRO A 367 -15.86 -14.78 -14.97
N PRO A 368 -16.81 -14.28 -15.76
CA PRO A 368 -17.75 -15.12 -16.48
C PRO A 368 -17.02 -15.96 -17.54
N GLU A 369 -17.64 -17.06 -17.96
CA GLU A 369 -17.17 -17.84 -19.10
C GLU A 369 -17.55 -17.15 -20.41
N ASN A 370 -16.70 -17.27 -21.44
CA ASN A 370 -16.96 -16.82 -22.81
C ASN A 370 -17.29 -15.31 -22.96
N LEU A 371 -16.88 -14.47 -22.00
CA LEU A 371 -17.00 -13.02 -22.08
C LEU A 371 -15.71 -12.37 -21.57
N ALA A 372 -14.97 -11.75 -22.49
CA ALA A 372 -13.75 -11.02 -22.17
C ALA A 372 -14.04 -9.56 -21.77
N PRO A 373 -13.22 -8.95 -20.88
CA PRO A 373 -13.28 -7.51 -20.64
C PRO A 373 -12.84 -6.72 -21.88
N GLU A 374 -13.41 -5.52 -22.07
CA GLU A 374 -12.90 -4.56 -23.07
C GLU A 374 -11.45 -4.14 -22.73
N PRO A 375 -10.63 -3.73 -23.73
CA PRO A 375 -9.21 -3.40 -23.50
C PRO A 375 -8.96 -2.28 -22.49
N ASN A 376 -9.94 -1.38 -22.27
CA ASN A 376 -9.85 -0.31 -21.29
C ASN A 376 -10.55 -0.64 -19.95
N VAL A 377 -10.97 -1.89 -19.72
CA VAL A 377 -11.48 -2.35 -18.43
C VAL A 377 -10.33 -2.83 -17.56
N ARG A 378 -10.24 -2.31 -16.33
CA ARG A 378 -9.28 -2.71 -15.30
C ARG A 378 -9.99 -3.48 -14.21
N VAL A 379 -9.43 -4.62 -13.80
CA VAL A 379 -10.01 -5.46 -12.75
C VAL A 379 -9.31 -5.16 -11.43
N VAL A 380 -10.09 -4.70 -10.46
CA VAL A 380 -9.67 -4.56 -9.07
C VAL A 380 -10.11 -5.82 -8.33
N PHE A 381 -9.15 -6.70 -8.05
CA PHE A 381 -9.40 -8.01 -7.47
C PHE A 381 -9.34 -7.96 -5.94
N CYS A 382 -10.45 -8.23 -5.27
CA CYS A 382 -10.51 -8.21 -3.81
C CYS A 382 -10.06 -9.55 -3.23
N ASN A 383 -8.98 -9.53 -2.46
CA ASN A 383 -8.49 -10.71 -1.73
C ASN A 383 -8.94 -10.74 -0.26
N TYR A 384 -10.09 -10.11 0.02
CA TYR A 384 -10.77 -10.16 1.32
C TYR A 384 -10.90 -11.63 1.75
N ILE A 385 -10.56 -11.98 2.99
CA ILE A 385 -10.52 -13.37 3.52
C ILE A 385 -9.31 -14.27 3.17
N ARG A 386 -8.22 -13.69 2.64
CA ARG A 386 -6.92 -14.38 2.48
C ARG A 386 -6.35 -14.94 3.78
N CYS A 387 -5.53 -15.98 3.67
CA CYS A 387 -4.68 -16.41 4.78
C CYS A 387 -3.52 -15.41 4.96
N ALA A 388 -3.27 -14.96 6.19
CA ALA A 388 -2.13 -14.09 6.55
C ALA A 388 -0.81 -14.86 6.61
N ARG A 389 -0.88 -16.15 6.98
CA ARG A 389 0.30 -17.03 7.10
C ARG A 389 0.93 -17.35 5.75
N HIS A 390 0.09 -17.70 4.78
CA HIS A 390 0.52 -18.21 3.48
C HIS A 390 0.52 -17.09 2.45
N ALA A 391 1.46 -17.13 1.50
CA ALA A 391 1.42 -16.28 0.33
C ALA A 391 0.09 -16.47 -0.42
N LEU A 392 -0.39 -15.44 -1.11
CA LEU A 392 -1.67 -15.49 -1.81
C LEU A 392 -1.70 -16.57 -2.90
N ASP A 393 -0.54 -16.85 -3.49
CA ASP A 393 -0.36 -17.85 -4.54
C ASP A 393 0.18 -19.20 -4.02
N ASP A 394 0.30 -19.40 -2.70
CA ASP A 394 0.86 -20.63 -2.11
C ASP A 394 0.07 -21.89 -2.49
N PRO A 395 0.66 -22.89 -3.18
CA PRO A 395 0.01 -24.15 -3.56
C PRO A 395 -0.49 -24.96 -2.36
N ASP A 396 0.17 -24.84 -1.22
CA ASP A 396 -0.11 -25.62 -0.01
C ASP A 396 -1.19 -24.97 0.88
N CYS A 397 -1.81 -23.89 0.40
CA CYS A 397 -2.95 -23.25 1.05
C CYS A 397 -4.26 -23.49 0.26
N PRO A 398 -5.01 -24.59 0.51
CA PRO A 398 -6.23 -24.93 -0.23
C PRO A 398 -7.25 -23.80 -0.31
N ARG A 399 -7.36 -23.02 0.78
CA ARG A 399 -8.21 -21.83 0.82
C ARG A 399 -7.78 -20.77 -0.19
N ASN A 400 -6.51 -20.37 -0.18
CA ASN A 400 -6.01 -19.35 -1.10
C ASN A 400 -6.07 -19.85 -2.55
N GLN A 401 -5.85 -21.16 -2.78
CA GLN A 401 -5.99 -21.80 -4.09
C GLN A 401 -7.39 -21.60 -4.68
N GLU A 402 -8.43 -22.03 -3.97
CA GLU A 402 -9.82 -21.97 -4.44
C GLU A 402 -10.34 -20.53 -4.52
N ARG A 403 -10.06 -19.72 -3.48
CA ARG A 403 -10.68 -18.40 -3.32
C ARG A 403 -10.02 -17.31 -4.14
N PHE A 404 -8.70 -17.39 -4.37
CA PHE A 404 -7.95 -16.28 -4.96
C PHE A 404 -7.12 -16.72 -6.16
N ARG A 405 -6.26 -17.73 -6.03
CA ARG A 405 -5.34 -18.10 -7.12
C ARG A 405 -6.08 -18.53 -8.39
N GLN A 406 -7.07 -19.42 -8.28
CA GLN A 406 -7.83 -19.89 -9.45
C GLN A 406 -8.62 -18.74 -10.12
N PRO A 407 -9.43 -17.93 -9.42
CA PRO A 407 -10.09 -16.77 -10.03
C PRO A 407 -9.11 -15.75 -10.63
N LEU A 408 -7.99 -15.49 -9.96
CA LEU A 408 -6.95 -14.57 -10.45
C LEU A 408 -6.36 -15.05 -11.76
N GLN A 409 -5.96 -16.33 -11.85
CA GLN A 409 -5.44 -16.92 -13.09
C GLN A 409 -6.45 -16.82 -14.23
N ARG A 410 -7.74 -17.01 -13.94
CA ARG A 410 -8.80 -16.84 -14.94
C ARG A 410 -8.92 -15.40 -15.42
N TRP A 411 -8.81 -14.41 -14.54
CA TRP A 411 -8.78 -12.99 -14.94
C TRP A 411 -7.54 -12.64 -15.76
N LEU A 412 -6.37 -13.16 -15.37
CA LEU A 412 -5.12 -12.98 -16.11
C LEU A 412 -5.10 -13.71 -17.46
N ALA A 413 -6.02 -14.64 -17.70
CA ALA A 413 -6.23 -15.30 -18.98
C ALA A 413 -7.44 -14.77 -19.77
N ALA A 414 -8.23 -13.84 -19.19
CA ALA A 414 -9.49 -13.39 -19.77
C ALA A 414 -9.31 -12.47 -20.99
N ALA A 415 -8.12 -11.89 -21.18
CA ALA A 415 -7.76 -11.04 -22.31
C ALA A 415 -6.25 -11.16 -22.63
N PRO A 416 -5.78 -10.74 -23.81
CA PRO A 416 -4.36 -10.83 -24.19
C PRO A 416 -3.38 -10.00 -23.34
N ASP A 417 -3.79 -8.81 -22.87
CA ASP A 417 -3.04 -7.98 -21.92
C ASP A 417 -3.99 -7.46 -20.83
N PRO A 418 -4.36 -8.34 -19.88
CA PRO A 418 -5.32 -7.97 -18.86
C PRO A 418 -4.67 -7.03 -17.84
N TRP A 419 -5.44 -6.05 -17.39
CA TRP A 419 -5.07 -5.23 -16.25
C TRP A 419 -5.75 -5.75 -14.99
N VAL A 420 -4.98 -6.37 -14.10
CA VAL A 420 -5.46 -6.83 -12.79
C VAL A 420 -4.56 -6.26 -11.69
N HIS A 421 -5.14 -5.56 -10.72
CA HIS A 421 -4.48 -5.17 -9.47
C HIS A 421 -5.37 -5.51 -8.28
N PHE A 422 -4.79 -5.67 -7.09
CA PHE A 422 -5.54 -6.04 -5.90
C PHE A 422 -6.16 -4.84 -5.19
N TYR A 423 -7.30 -5.08 -4.56
CA TYR A 423 -7.73 -4.33 -3.38
C TYR A 423 -7.33 -5.16 -2.15
N GLU A 424 -6.30 -4.69 -1.44
CA GLU A 424 -5.58 -5.43 -0.40
C GLU A 424 -5.91 -4.93 1.02
N TYR A 425 -5.96 -5.85 1.97
CA TYR A 425 -6.43 -5.66 3.34
C TYR A 425 -5.32 -5.92 4.36
N TYR A 426 -4.14 -5.33 4.20
CA TYR A 426 -3.04 -5.45 5.17
C TYR A 426 -3.32 -4.86 6.57
N MET A 427 -4.53 -4.33 6.80
CA MET A 427 -5.09 -4.04 8.12
C MET A 427 -5.88 -5.22 8.75
N GLY A 428 -5.92 -6.39 8.11
CA GLY A 428 -6.73 -7.54 8.57
C GLY A 428 -8.24 -7.33 8.35
N MET A 429 -8.64 -6.43 7.45
CA MET A 429 -10.00 -5.84 7.40
C MET A 429 -10.38 -5.14 8.72
N SER A 430 -11.54 -4.48 8.78
CA SER A 430 -12.06 -3.91 10.04
C SER A 430 -12.36 -4.97 11.12
N ALA A 431 -12.28 -6.26 10.80
CA ALA A 431 -12.51 -7.35 11.74
C ALA A 431 -11.37 -7.55 12.75
N TRP A 432 -10.17 -7.00 12.49
CA TRP A 432 -9.07 -7.01 13.45
C TRP A 432 -9.16 -5.85 14.46
N ASN A 433 -10.16 -4.97 14.35
CA ASN A 433 -10.47 -3.94 15.35
C ASN A 433 -9.22 -3.16 15.83
N ALA A 434 -8.30 -2.79 14.93
CA ALA A 434 -7.03 -2.14 15.29
C ALA A 434 -6.07 -2.94 16.20
N ILE A 435 -6.18 -4.26 16.31
CA ILE A 435 -5.10 -5.12 16.81
C ILE A 435 -4.08 -5.37 15.69
N PRO A 436 -2.79 -5.62 15.99
CA PRO A 436 -1.80 -5.88 14.94
C PRO A 436 -2.18 -7.08 14.09
N TYR A 437 -2.00 -6.99 12.77
CA TYR A 437 -2.22 -8.06 11.81
C TYR A 437 -0.87 -8.47 11.20
N PRO A 438 -0.17 -9.45 11.80
CA PRO A 438 1.16 -9.85 11.33
C PRO A 438 1.01 -10.64 10.04
N THR A 439 1.64 -10.15 8.98
CA THR A 439 1.56 -10.71 7.63
C THR A 439 2.83 -10.44 6.82
N LEU A 440 3.88 -9.91 7.43
CA LEU A 440 5.10 -9.53 6.72
C LEU A 440 5.75 -10.74 6.06
N THR A 441 5.74 -11.91 6.72
CA THR A 441 6.31 -13.15 6.17
C THR A 441 5.69 -13.51 4.83
N SER A 442 4.35 -13.48 4.73
CA SER A 442 3.65 -13.79 3.47
C SER A 442 3.80 -12.67 2.44
N MET A 443 3.78 -11.40 2.86
CA MET A 443 3.99 -10.24 1.99
C MET A 443 5.35 -10.26 1.27
N PHE A 444 6.44 -10.45 2.01
CA PHE A 444 7.78 -10.54 1.43
C PHE A 444 7.95 -11.79 0.57
N GLY A 445 7.14 -12.82 0.83
CA GLY A 445 7.15 -14.05 0.07
C GLY A 445 6.36 -14.03 -1.24
N GLU A 446 5.53 -13.03 -1.57
CA GLU A 446 4.55 -13.16 -2.66
C GLU A 446 4.70 -12.19 -3.84
N TRP A 447 5.13 -10.94 -3.61
CA TRP A 447 5.01 -9.89 -4.62
C TRP A 447 5.85 -10.08 -5.87
N GLU A 448 7.01 -10.72 -5.76
CA GLU A 448 7.81 -11.09 -6.92
C GLU A 448 7.07 -12.06 -7.84
N ARG A 449 6.47 -13.12 -7.27
CA ARG A 449 5.71 -14.12 -8.01
C ARG A 449 4.41 -13.54 -8.59
N LEU A 450 3.70 -12.74 -7.80
CA LEU A 450 2.47 -12.08 -8.26
C LEU A 450 2.75 -11.14 -9.43
N ALA A 451 3.84 -10.36 -9.39
CA ALA A 451 4.26 -9.53 -10.51
C ALA A 451 4.65 -10.36 -11.74
N ALA A 452 5.35 -11.48 -11.54
CA ALA A 452 5.71 -12.40 -12.64
C ALA A 452 4.48 -13.05 -13.30
N LEU A 453 3.37 -13.23 -12.57
CA LEU A 453 2.08 -13.66 -13.13
C LEU A 453 1.37 -12.56 -13.94
N GLY A 454 1.86 -11.32 -13.92
CA GLY A 454 1.26 -10.18 -14.63
C GLY A 454 0.36 -9.30 -13.76
N VAL A 455 0.29 -9.53 -12.45
CA VAL A 455 -0.45 -8.65 -11.51
C VAL A 455 0.22 -7.28 -11.49
N LYS A 456 -0.58 -6.23 -11.68
CA LYS A 456 -0.10 -4.86 -11.83
C LYS A 456 0.18 -4.18 -10.49
N GLY A 457 -0.26 -4.72 -9.36
CA GLY A 457 0.04 -4.22 -8.01
C GLY A 457 -1.17 -4.24 -7.07
N ALA A 458 -1.26 -3.27 -6.14
CA ALA A 458 -2.38 -3.15 -5.21
C ALA A 458 -2.72 -1.70 -4.83
N LEU A 459 -3.99 -1.51 -4.48
CA LEU A 459 -4.49 -0.46 -3.60
C LEU A 459 -4.73 -1.07 -2.22
N VAL A 460 -4.01 -0.60 -1.21
CA VAL A 460 -4.13 -1.11 0.15
C VAL A 460 -5.16 -0.30 0.92
N GLN A 461 -6.18 -0.97 1.45
CA GLN A 461 -7.14 -0.37 2.35
C GLN A 461 -6.41 0.15 3.59
N ALA A 462 -6.61 1.42 3.89
CA ALA A 462 -6.05 2.08 5.07
C ALA A 462 -6.96 3.23 5.52
N SER A 463 -6.85 3.61 6.79
CA SER A 463 -7.32 4.89 7.31
C SER A 463 -6.16 5.69 7.88
N SER A 464 -6.33 7.02 8.02
CA SER A 464 -5.36 7.89 8.70
C SER A 464 -4.94 7.35 10.07
N GLY A 465 -5.88 6.76 10.82
CA GLY A 465 -5.56 6.21 12.12
C GLY A 465 -4.80 4.90 12.11
N HIS A 466 -4.93 4.13 11.03
CA HIS A 466 -4.30 2.81 10.89
C HIS A 466 -2.79 2.84 10.69
N MET A 467 -2.18 3.98 10.34
CA MET A 467 -0.72 4.12 10.27
C MET A 467 -0.06 3.76 11.60
N GLY A 468 -0.77 3.98 12.71
CA GLY A 468 -0.36 3.65 14.05
C GLY A 468 0.02 2.19 14.29
N VAL A 469 -0.87 1.31 13.84
CA VAL A 469 -0.87 -0.14 14.12
C VAL A 469 -0.33 -0.92 12.93
N TYR A 470 -0.73 -0.55 11.72
CA TYR A 470 -0.43 -1.25 10.48
C TYR A 470 0.63 -0.53 9.63
N GLY A 471 1.23 0.56 10.14
CA GLY A 471 2.25 1.35 9.45
C GLY A 471 3.41 0.52 8.92
N ILE A 472 3.84 -0.49 9.68
CA ILE A 472 4.90 -1.42 9.24
C ILE A 472 4.50 -2.22 8.00
N ASN A 473 3.24 -2.66 7.88
CA ASN A 473 2.75 -3.37 6.70
C ASN A 473 2.70 -2.42 5.49
N TYR A 474 2.30 -1.16 5.70
CA TYR A 474 2.25 -0.15 4.64
C TYR A 474 3.66 0.24 4.16
N ALA A 475 4.62 0.39 5.07
CA ALA A 475 6.02 0.62 4.74
C ALA A 475 6.64 -0.58 4.00
N ALA A 476 6.33 -1.81 4.44
CA ALA A 476 6.75 -3.03 3.75
C ALA A 476 6.22 -3.08 2.31
N PHE A 477 4.92 -2.83 2.10
CA PHE A 477 4.34 -2.79 0.76
C PHE A 477 4.99 -1.73 -0.13
N ALA A 478 5.29 -0.54 0.42
CA ALA A 478 5.99 0.50 -0.31
C ALA A 478 7.38 0.05 -0.79
N ARG A 479 8.12 -0.73 0.01
CA ARG A 479 9.41 -1.31 -0.38
C ARG A 479 9.25 -2.43 -1.41
N LEU A 480 8.30 -3.35 -1.20
CA LEU A 480 8.07 -4.52 -2.05
C LEU A 480 7.60 -4.18 -3.47
N GLY A 481 7.08 -2.96 -3.66
CA GLY A 481 6.64 -2.48 -4.97
C GLY A 481 7.77 -2.13 -5.95
N TRP A 482 9.02 -2.09 -5.49
CA TRP A 482 10.20 -1.77 -6.31
C TRP A 482 10.99 -3.00 -6.75
N GLU A 483 11.82 -2.84 -7.77
CA GLU A 483 12.86 -3.82 -8.08
C GLU A 483 13.92 -3.80 -6.99
N ASP A 484 14.47 -4.98 -6.69
CA ASP A 484 15.46 -5.19 -5.62
C ASP A 484 14.98 -4.73 -4.22
N PRO A 485 13.81 -5.19 -3.74
CA PRO A 485 13.37 -4.87 -2.39
C PRO A 485 14.33 -5.50 -1.36
N PRO A 486 14.42 -4.94 -0.13
CA PRO A 486 15.14 -5.60 0.94
C PRO A 486 14.52 -6.96 1.27
N THR A 487 15.31 -7.85 1.86
CA THR A 487 14.79 -9.03 2.55
C THR A 487 13.95 -8.61 3.76
N LEU A 488 13.11 -9.52 4.29
CA LEU A 488 12.34 -9.25 5.51
C LEU A 488 13.25 -8.85 6.69
N ASP A 489 14.40 -9.52 6.81
CA ASP A 489 15.37 -9.25 7.88
C ASP A 489 16.01 -7.87 7.74
N GLU A 490 16.43 -7.50 6.52
CA GLU A 490 16.97 -6.16 6.25
C GLU A 490 15.92 -5.08 6.49
N PHE A 491 14.67 -5.30 6.06
CA PHE A 491 13.58 -4.37 6.28
C PHE A 491 13.28 -4.18 7.77
N LEU A 492 13.14 -5.26 8.54
CA LEU A 492 12.87 -5.17 9.98
C LEU A 492 14.00 -4.44 10.71
N LYS A 493 15.25 -4.75 10.35
CA LYS A 493 16.42 -4.08 10.93
C LYS A 493 16.44 -2.60 10.59
N GLU A 494 16.21 -2.21 9.33
CA GLU A 494 16.14 -0.82 8.90
C GLU A 494 15.01 -0.08 9.64
N TYR A 495 13.80 -0.64 9.59
CA TYR A 495 12.59 -0.06 10.18
C TYR A 495 12.76 0.18 11.68
N CYS A 496 13.23 -0.84 12.41
CA CYS A 496 13.41 -0.74 13.85
C CYS A 496 14.55 0.20 14.22
N SER A 497 15.69 0.13 13.52
CA SER A 497 16.86 0.99 13.79
C SER A 497 16.52 2.46 13.57
N ALA A 498 15.80 2.76 12.48
CA ALA A 498 15.47 4.12 12.12
C ALA A 498 14.42 4.76 13.05
N LEU A 499 13.44 3.99 13.56
CA LEU A 499 12.39 4.51 14.43
C LEU A 499 12.69 4.39 15.93
N TYR A 500 13.51 3.45 16.35
CA TYR A 500 13.70 3.14 17.78
C TYR A 500 15.15 3.29 18.27
N GLY A 501 16.12 3.51 17.38
CA GLY A 501 17.52 3.74 17.77
C GLY A 501 18.06 2.62 18.65
N GLU A 502 18.58 2.95 19.83
CA GLU A 502 19.09 1.98 20.81
C GLU A 502 18.02 0.96 21.29
N ALA A 503 16.74 1.31 21.19
CA ALA A 503 15.63 0.41 21.52
C ALA A 503 15.22 -0.53 20.36
N ALA A 504 15.92 -0.49 19.22
CA ALA A 504 15.58 -1.26 18.02
C ALA A 504 15.60 -2.78 18.23
N GLY A 505 16.61 -3.30 18.93
CA GLY A 505 16.77 -4.75 19.13
C GLY A 505 15.56 -5.41 19.80
N PRO A 506 15.10 -4.92 20.97
CA PRO A 506 13.88 -5.42 21.60
C PRO A 506 12.62 -5.25 20.74
N VAL A 507 12.49 -4.15 20.01
CA VAL A 507 11.32 -3.89 19.15
C VAL A 507 11.29 -4.83 17.94
N GLU A 508 12.43 -5.10 17.31
CA GLU A 508 12.54 -6.08 16.24
C GLU A 508 12.07 -7.46 16.71
N ARG A 509 12.46 -7.86 17.92
CA ARG A 509 12.00 -9.13 18.52
C ARG A 509 10.50 -9.15 18.81
N ILE A 510 9.85 -8.01 19.02
CA ILE A 510 8.38 -7.93 19.15
C ILE A 510 7.71 -8.27 17.81
N PHE A 511 8.15 -7.64 16.71
CA PHE A 511 7.57 -7.92 15.40
C PHE A 511 7.81 -9.38 14.97
N ARG A 512 9.02 -9.90 15.21
CA ARG A 512 9.34 -11.32 14.95
C ARG A 512 8.48 -12.27 15.78
N LEU A 513 8.26 -11.96 17.06
CA LEU A 513 7.39 -12.75 17.92
C LEU A 513 5.97 -12.88 17.35
N TRP A 514 5.42 -11.80 16.77
CA TRP A 514 4.09 -11.84 16.17
C TRP A 514 4.06 -12.66 14.88
N GLU A 515 5.07 -12.49 14.01
CA GLU A 515 5.20 -13.29 12.78
C GLU A 515 5.38 -14.79 13.12
N GLU A 516 6.23 -15.12 14.09
CA GLU A 516 6.42 -16.49 14.60
C GLU A 516 5.11 -17.09 15.14
N ALA A 517 4.30 -16.30 15.83
CA ALA A 517 3.00 -16.75 16.32
C ALA A 517 2.03 -17.07 15.17
N VAL A 518 1.99 -16.25 14.12
CA VAL A 518 1.20 -16.52 12.91
C VAL A 518 1.68 -17.79 12.20
N GLN A 519 2.99 -18.04 12.14
CA GLN A 519 3.55 -19.21 11.46
C GLN A 519 3.26 -20.56 12.17
N LYS A 520 2.88 -20.54 13.46
CA LYS A 520 2.48 -21.74 14.21
C LYS A 520 1.04 -22.19 13.93
N GLU A 521 0.20 -21.30 13.41
CA GLU A 521 -1.21 -21.58 13.13
C GLU A 521 -1.40 -22.23 11.77
N GLU A 522 -2.36 -23.14 11.61
CA GLU A 522 -2.70 -23.70 10.29
C GLU A 522 -3.14 -22.60 9.31
N HIS A 523 -4.04 -21.72 9.77
CA HIS A 523 -4.50 -20.55 9.04
C HIS A 523 -4.74 -19.38 9.99
N VAL A 524 -4.42 -18.17 9.53
CA VAL A 524 -4.82 -16.92 10.18
C VAL A 524 -5.63 -16.12 9.17
N LEU A 525 -6.94 -16.00 9.40
CA LEU A 525 -7.83 -15.28 8.50
C LEU A 525 -8.04 -13.85 9.00
N PRO A 526 -8.51 -12.91 8.15
CA PRO A 526 -8.87 -11.57 8.57
C PRO A 526 -10.17 -11.53 9.42
N ASP A 527 -10.47 -12.59 10.17
CA ASP A 527 -11.51 -12.63 11.19
C ASP A 527 -10.84 -12.50 12.55
N GLY A 528 -10.63 -11.26 12.99
CA GLY A 528 -9.90 -10.99 14.22
C GLY A 528 -10.53 -11.66 15.44
N ALA A 529 -11.85 -11.83 15.48
CA ALA A 529 -12.51 -12.45 16.61
C ALA A 529 -12.08 -13.91 16.80
N ARG A 530 -12.01 -14.66 15.70
CA ARG A 530 -11.67 -16.09 15.72
C ARG A 530 -10.19 -16.40 15.79
N TYR A 531 -9.31 -15.48 15.35
CA TYR A 531 -7.89 -15.77 15.17
C TYR A 531 -6.95 -14.96 16.06
N SER A 532 -7.35 -13.78 16.51
CA SER A 532 -6.46 -12.91 17.30
C SER A 532 -5.97 -13.56 18.59
N HIS A 533 -6.83 -14.28 19.31
CA HIS A 533 -6.48 -14.97 20.55
C HIS A 533 -5.54 -16.18 20.34
N LYS A 534 -5.46 -16.69 19.11
CA LYS A 534 -4.51 -17.75 18.73
C LYS A 534 -3.12 -17.18 18.44
N VAL A 535 -3.07 -16.00 17.83
CA VAL A 535 -1.82 -15.28 17.55
C VAL A 535 -1.27 -14.61 18.83
N PHE A 536 -2.11 -13.88 19.55
CA PHE A 536 -1.75 -13.16 20.77
C PHE A 536 -2.16 -13.95 22.01
N THR A 537 -1.53 -15.11 22.21
CA THR A 537 -1.72 -15.93 23.41
C THR A 537 -1.20 -15.21 24.67
N PRO A 538 -1.59 -15.65 25.88
CA PRO A 538 -1.04 -15.08 27.12
C PRO A 538 0.49 -15.09 27.18
N GLU A 539 1.14 -16.12 26.60
CA GLU A 539 2.60 -16.21 26.52
C GLU A 539 3.18 -15.13 25.58
N VAL A 540 2.59 -14.97 24.38
CA VAL A 540 3.01 -13.94 23.42
C VAL A 540 2.85 -12.54 24.01
N LEU A 541 1.71 -12.26 24.67
CA LEU A 541 1.45 -10.98 25.30
C LEU A 541 2.41 -10.68 26.46
N ALA A 542 2.73 -11.68 27.29
CA ALA A 542 3.69 -11.54 28.39
C ALA A 542 5.11 -11.28 27.88
N ARG A 543 5.52 -11.98 26.80
CA ARG A 543 6.83 -11.77 26.17
C ARG A 543 6.92 -10.41 25.50
N TRP A 544 5.85 -9.95 24.84
CA TRP A 544 5.77 -8.59 24.31
C TRP A 544 5.94 -7.54 25.42
N GLU A 545 5.22 -7.67 26.54
CA GLU A 545 5.37 -6.76 27.69
C GLU A 545 6.81 -6.75 28.24
N SER A 546 7.46 -7.92 28.33
CA SER A 546 8.87 -8.00 28.75
C SER A 546 9.81 -7.26 27.79
N LEU A 547 9.61 -7.41 26.47
CA LEU A 547 10.41 -6.73 25.45
C LEU A 547 10.17 -5.21 25.46
N LEU A 548 8.96 -4.75 25.76
CA LEU A 548 8.67 -3.32 25.94
C LEU A 548 9.43 -2.72 27.13
N LYS A 549 9.55 -3.47 28.24
CA LYS A 549 10.35 -3.02 29.39
C LYS A 549 11.83 -2.87 29.04
N GLU A 550 12.38 -3.84 28.30
CA GLU A 550 13.75 -3.77 27.79
C GLU A 550 13.94 -2.57 26.84
N ALA A 551 13.01 -2.37 25.89
CA ALA A 551 13.03 -1.26 24.95
C ALA A 551 12.99 0.11 25.65
N ARG A 552 12.11 0.25 26.67
CA ARG A 552 11.99 1.49 27.46
C ARG A 552 13.27 1.81 28.22
N ALA A 553 13.99 0.80 28.71
CA ALA A 553 15.28 1.00 29.39
C ALA A 553 16.38 1.53 28.44
N ALA A 554 16.28 1.23 27.14
CA ALA A 554 17.22 1.70 26.11
C ALA A 554 16.81 3.04 25.46
N ALA A 555 15.59 3.54 25.70
CA ALA A 555 15.05 4.70 25.00
C ALA A 555 15.70 6.04 25.42
N ASN A 556 16.37 6.70 24.50
CA ASN A 556 17.16 7.90 24.78
C ASN A 556 16.56 9.23 24.28
N THR A 557 15.51 9.22 23.45
CA THR A 557 14.83 10.44 22.94
C THR A 557 13.33 10.45 23.21
N ASP A 558 12.71 11.64 23.20
CA ASP A 558 11.25 11.77 23.36
C ASP A 558 10.47 11.11 22.22
N LYS A 559 10.99 11.20 20.98
CA LYS A 559 10.42 10.49 19.84
C LYS A 559 10.39 8.97 20.05
N VAL A 560 11.51 8.38 20.48
CA VAL A 560 11.58 6.94 20.75
C VAL A 560 10.65 6.57 21.90
N ARG A 561 10.64 7.33 23.00
CA ARG A 561 9.72 7.10 24.13
C ARG A 561 8.25 7.12 23.70
N TRP A 562 7.86 8.09 22.89
CA TRP A 562 6.50 8.19 22.36
C TRP A 562 6.13 7.01 21.45
N ARG A 563 7.03 6.59 20.55
CA ARG A 563 6.83 5.42 19.67
C ARG A 563 6.72 4.11 20.47
N LEU A 564 7.46 3.96 21.57
CA LEU A 564 7.34 2.82 22.48
C LEU A 564 6.03 2.84 23.26
N GLU A 565 5.56 4.03 23.68
CA GLU A 565 4.27 4.15 24.36
C GLU A 565 3.10 3.78 23.44
N ARG A 566 3.19 4.12 22.14
CA ARG A 566 2.25 3.58 21.14
C ARG A 566 2.20 2.06 21.14
N LEU A 567 3.36 1.39 21.08
CA LEU A 567 3.39 -0.07 21.09
C LEU A 567 2.82 -0.64 22.40
N ALA A 568 3.04 0.01 23.54
CA ALA A 568 2.47 -0.41 24.82
C ALA A 568 0.94 -0.24 24.88
N VAL A 569 0.41 0.86 24.33
CA VAL A 569 -1.03 1.07 24.19
C VAL A 569 -1.65 0.00 23.31
N ILE A 570 -1.02 -0.32 22.17
CA ILE A 570 -1.48 -1.38 21.26
C ILE A 570 -1.44 -2.73 21.98
N GLN A 571 -0.39 -3.02 22.76
CA GLN A 571 -0.28 -4.26 23.56
C GLN A 571 -1.43 -4.39 24.54
N ARG A 572 -1.72 -3.31 25.30
CA ARG A 572 -2.77 -3.31 26.32
C ARG A 572 -4.15 -3.45 25.70
N TYR A 573 -4.40 -2.74 24.60
CA TYR A 573 -5.61 -2.88 23.80
C TYR A 573 -5.79 -4.31 23.32
N THR A 574 -4.76 -4.88 22.69
CA THR A 574 -4.76 -6.24 22.16
C THR A 574 -5.07 -7.24 23.27
N SER A 575 -4.41 -7.13 24.43
CA SER A 575 -4.63 -7.99 25.59
C SER A 575 -6.11 -8.00 26.03
N LEU A 576 -6.73 -6.82 26.13
CA LEU A 576 -8.13 -6.69 26.51
C LEU A 576 -9.08 -7.28 25.45
N VAL A 577 -8.84 -6.99 24.17
CA VAL A 577 -9.67 -7.48 23.06
C VAL A 577 -9.61 -9.00 22.95
N VAL A 578 -8.42 -9.60 22.97
CA VAL A 578 -8.29 -11.06 22.80
C VAL A 578 -8.80 -11.84 24.00
N GLU A 579 -8.84 -11.26 25.20
CA GLU A 579 -9.49 -11.87 26.37
C GLU A 579 -11.03 -11.78 26.31
N VAL A 580 -11.57 -10.64 25.84
CA VAL A 580 -13.02 -10.42 25.77
C VAL A 580 -13.65 -11.22 24.63
N THR A 581 -12.99 -11.29 23.47
CA THR A 581 -13.62 -11.76 22.24
C THR A 581 -14.11 -13.21 22.30
N PRO A 582 -13.31 -14.19 22.78
CA PRO A 582 -13.77 -15.58 22.90
C PRO A 582 -14.95 -15.75 23.86
N LEU A 583 -15.03 -14.91 24.91
CA LEU A 583 -16.16 -14.89 25.83
C LEU A 583 -17.41 -14.31 25.15
N ALA A 584 -17.25 -13.26 24.34
CA ALA A 584 -18.34 -12.65 23.59
C ALA A 584 -18.91 -13.60 22.53
N GLU A 585 -18.07 -14.39 21.86
CA GLU A 585 -18.54 -15.36 20.84
C GLU A 585 -19.36 -16.52 21.42
N ARG A 586 -19.18 -16.83 22.72
CA ARG A 586 -19.86 -17.94 23.40
C ARG A 586 -20.76 -17.44 24.54
N ALA A 587 -21.19 -16.19 24.52
CA ALA A 587 -21.87 -15.52 25.63
C ALA A 587 -23.10 -16.31 26.15
N LYS A 588 -23.80 -17.02 25.25
CA LYS A 588 -24.96 -17.88 25.55
C LYS A 588 -24.62 -19.14 26.36
N GLU A 589 -23.39 -19.63 26.25
CA GLU A 589 -22.91 -20.87 26.88
C GLU A 589 -22.19 -20.63 28.20
N LEU A 590 -21.91 -19.37 28.54
CA LEU A 590 -21.09 -19.02 29.70
C LEU A 590 -21.79 -19.35 31.03
N THR A 591 -21.00 -19.79 32.00
CA THR A 591 -21.43 -19.86 33.40
C THR A 591 -21.65 -18.45 33.98
N PRO A 592 -22.41 -18.29 35.09
CA PRO A 592 -22.54 -16.99 35.76
C PRO A 592 -21.20 -16.33 36.12
N GLY A 593 -20.20 -17.13 36.53
CA GLY A 593 -18.86 -16.64 36.85
C GLY A 593 -18.10 -16.11 35.63
N GLU A 594 -18.17 -16.83 34.50
CA GLU A 594 -17.56 -16.39 33.23
C GLU A 594 -18.27 -15.15 32.68
N ARG A 595 -19.60 -15.06 32.80
CA ARG A 595 -20.33 -13.83 32.47
C ARG A 595 -19.89 -12.65 33.34
N ALA A 596 -19.74 -12.85 34.64
CA ALA A 596 -19.23 -11.78 35.50
C ALA A 596 -17.80 -11.36 35.12
N ARG A 597 -16.93 -12.31 34.74
CA ARG A 597 -15.59 -12.03 34.24
C ARG A 597 -15.62 -11.24 32.94
N GLY A 598 -16.36 -11.69 31.93
CA GLY A 598 -16.44 -11.03 30.63
C GLY A 598 -17.02 -9.61 30.74
N ARG A 599 -18.03 -9.39 31.59
CA ARG A 599 -18.54 -8.05 31.89
C ARG A 599 -17.45 -7.13 32.45
N ARG A 600 -16.68 -7.58 33.44
CA ARG A 600 -15.58 -6.78 34.00
C ARG A 600 -14.49 -6.48 32.98
N LEU A 601 -14.16 -7.41 32.10
CA LEU A 601 -13.18 -7.21 31.03
C LEU A 601 -13.68 -6.21 29.99
N LEU A 602 -14.95 -6.31 29.60
CA LEU A 602 -15.59 -5.36 28.68
C LEU A 602 -15.64 -3.95 29.29
N GLU A 603 -15.99 -3.82 30.57
CA GLU A 603 -15.96 -2.53 31.28
C GLU A 603 -14.54 -1.94 31.29
N LYS A 604 -13.51 -2.77 31.53
CA LYS A 604 -12.10 -2.34 31.43
C LYS A 604 -11.73 -1.88 30.02
N LEU A 605 -12.16 -2.61 28.98
CA LEU A 605 -11.91 -2.24 27.57
C LEU A 605 -12.58 -0.91 27.23
N VAL A 606 -13.86 -0.76 27.57
CA VAL A 606 -14.62 0.49 27.36
C VAL A 606 -13.98 1.65 28.11
N ARG A 607 -13.57 1.44 29.37
CA ARG A 607 -12.87 2.45 30.17
C ARG A 607 -11.54 2.86 29.54
N PHE A 608 -10.74 1.88 29.12
CA PHE A 608 -9.47 2.13 28.45
C PHE A 608 -9.66 2.97 27.19
N CYS A 609 -10.64 2.63 26.35
CA CYS A 609 -10.92 3.38 25.13
C CYS A 609 -11.51 4.78 25.36
N ASN A 610 -12.45 4.93 26.31
CA ASN A 610 -13.21 6.17 26.46
C ASN A 610 -12.61 7.16 27.47
N GLU A 611 -11.85 6.68 28.44
CA GLU A 611 -11.26 7.51 29.49
C GLU A 611 -9.75 7.64 29.27
N GLU A 612 -9.03 6.52 29.20
CA GLU A 612 -7.56 6.55 29.22
C GLU A 612 -6.95 6.96 27.87
N LEU A 613 -7.55 6.55 26.74
CA LEU A 613 -7.09 6.94 25.41
C LEU A 613 -7.63 8.28 24.95
N LYS A 614 -8.81 8.68 25.43
CA LYS A 614 -9.44 9.95 25.04
C LYS A 614 -8.62 11.17 25.46
N ASP A 615 -7.93 11.07 26.59
CA ASP A 615 -7.01 12.11 27.09
C ASP A 615 -5.63 12.10 26.39
N GLN A 616 -5.43 11.19 25.42
CA GLN A 616 -4.20 11.05 24.63
C GLN A 616 -4.53 11.10 23.13
N PRO A 617 -4.92 12.26 22.57
CA PRO A 617 -5.42 12.36 21.19
C PRO A 617 -4.44 11.85 20.13
N ASP A 618 -3.13 11.97 20.38
CA ASP A 618 -2.08 11.43 19.50
C ASP A 618 -2.01 9.89 19.51
N LEU A 619 -2.51 9.23 20.56
CA LEU A 619 -2.62 7.76 20.66
C LEU A 619 -4.04 7.27 20.35
N LEU A 620 -5.06 8.10 20.57
CA LEU A 620 -6.42 7.83 20.14
C LEU A 620 -6.50 7.67 18.62
N CYS A 621 -5.68 8.44 17.89
CA CYS A 621 -5.62 8.34 16.45
C CYS A 621 -5.20 6.95 15.96
N LEU A 622 -4.64 6.06 16.78
CA LEU A 622 -4.32 4.68 16.38
C LEU A 622 -5.57 3.83 16.07
N PHE A 623 -6.75 4.26 16.52
CA PHE A 623 -8.01 3.55 16.40
C PHE A 623 -8.95 4.30 15.45
N SER A 624 -9.58 3.61 14.50
CA SER A 624 -10.62 4.26 13.68
C SER A 624 -11.93 4.36 14.46
N GLU A 625 -12.81 5.31 14.10
CA GLU A 625 -14.16 5.41 14.69
C GLU A 625 -14.94 4.10 14.52
N ASN A 626 -14.71 3.36 13.43
CA ASN A 626 -15.29 2.04 13.19
C ASN A 626 -14.74 0.98 14.16
N ASP A 627 -13.47 1.05 14.54
CA ASP A 627 -12.84 0.14 15.52
C ASP A 627 -13.38 0.41 16.94
N LEU A 628 -13.69 1.67 17.28
CA LEU A 628 -14.41 1.99 18.51
C LEU A 628 -15.88 1.57 18.43
N GLY A 629 -16.51 1.72 17.26
CA GLY A 629 -17.86 1.22 16.93
C GLY A 629 -18.01 -0.30 17.08
N SER A 630 -16.99 -1.07 16.72
CA SER A 630 -17.02 -2.53 16.86
C SER A 630 -16.95 -2.97 18.33
N ILE A 631 -16.32 -2.19 19.22
CA ILE A 631 -16.38 -2.40 20.68
C ILE A 631 -17.81 -2.19 21.19
N TRP A 632 -18.55 -1.21 20.65
CA TRP A 632 -19.98 -1.05 20.94
C TRP A 632 -20.80 -2.23 20.45
N ASN A 633 -20.48 -2.81 19.28
CA ASN A 633 -21.10 -4.03 18.80
C ASN A 633 -20.77 -5.25 19.67
N LEU A 634 -19.53 -5.37 20.17
CA LEU A 634 -19.15 -6.40 21.15
C LEU A 634 -19.94 -6.24 22.45
N ARG A 635 -20.09 -5.00 22.93
CA ARG A 635 -20.93 -4.67 24.07
C ARG A 635 -22.40 -5.00 23.82
N PHE A 636 -22.93 -4.65 22.66
CA PHE A 636 -24.31 -4.91 22.28
C PHE A 636 -24.59 -6.41 22.19
N ARG A 637 -23.77 -7.18 21.47
CA ARG A 637 -23.85 -8.65 21.44
C ARG A 637 -23.77 -9.24 22.83
N TRP A 638 -22.86 -8.76 23.68
CA TRP A 638 -22.77 -9.21 25.06
C TRP A 638 -24.09 -9.01 25.81
N PHE A 639 -24.76 -7.86 25.67
CA PHE A 639 -26.03 -7.57 26.32
C PHE A 639 -27.22 -8.33 25.70
N GLU A 640 -27.30 -8.43 24.37
CA GLU A 640 -28.33 -9.20 23.66
C GLU A 640 -28.23 -10.71 23.92
N GLU A 641 -27.02 -11.25 24.06
CA GLU A 641 -26.84 -12.69 24.23
C GLU A 641 -26.83 -13.14 25.71
N SER A 642 -26.51 -12.23 26.64
CA SER A 642 -26.56 -12.53 28.08
C SER A 642 -27.92 -12.27 28.72
N ALA A 643 -28.77 -11.47 28.10
CA ALA A 643 -30.17 -11.36 28.44
C ALA A 643 -30.97 -12.24 27.48
N GLY A 644 -31.73 -13.22 27.97
CA GLY A 644 -32.79 -13.85 27.16
C GLY A 644 -33.94 -12.88 26.83
N ALA A 645 -33.65 -11.61 26.56
CA ALA A 645 -34.60 -10.53 26.39
C ALA A 645 -34.80 -10.26 24.89
N ARG A 646 -36.05 -10.42 24.45
CA ARG A 646 -36.58 -9.93 23.17
C ARG A 646 -36.42 -8.39 23.06
N PRO A 647 -36.36 -7.87 21.82
CA PRO A 647 -35.68 -6.62 21.46
C PRO A 647 -36.16 -5.36 22.19
#